data_AF-A0A8C9DHZ7-F1
#
_entry.id   AF-A0A8C9DHZ7-F1
#
_cell.length_a   1.000
_cell.length_b   1.000
_cell.length_c   1.000
_cell.angle_alpha   90.00
_cell.angle_beta   90.00
_cell.angle_gamma   90.00
#
_symmetry.space_group_name_H-M   'P 1'
#
loop_
_entity.id
_entity.type
_entity.pdbx_description
1 polymer ?
#
loop_
_entity_poly.entity_id
_entity_poly.type
_entity_poly.pdbx_seq_one_letter_code
_entity_poly.pdbx_strand_id
1 'polypeptide(L)'
;MEQPKGVDWTVVILTCQYKDSVQVFQRELEVRQKREQIPAGTLLLAVEDPEIRVGSGGATLNALLVAAEHLSARAGFTVVTSDVLHSAWILILHMGRDFPFDDCGRAFTCLAVEDPQAPVEALVCNLDCLLDIMTYRLGPGCPPGVWVCSTDMLLSVPPNPGISWDGFRGARVIALPGSPAYAQKHGVYLADSQGFVLDIYYQGTEAEIQRCVGPDGRVPLVSGVVFFSVETAEHLLATHVTPPLDACTYMGLDSGARPVQLSLFFDILLCMAQNVSREDFLVGRPPELGQRDADVAGYLQSARAQLWRELRDQPLTMAYVPNGSYSYMTSSASEFLHSLTLPGVPKAQIVHSQVEELQLLAAGSSVVSCLLEGPVWLGPGSVLQHCHLQGPVHIGAGCFLSGLDMAQSRALHGLELHDLVLQGHHMRLHGSPGRAFTLVGRLDSWKRQGAGTYLNMSWREFFKRTGIRDWDLWDPDTPPEERCLLSARLFPVLHPSRALGPQDVLWMLDPQEDGGEALRAWRTSWRLSWEQLQPCVDRAATLASRRDLFFRQALQKARHVLEARQDLSLRPLIRAAVREGCPGPLLATLDQVAAGAGDPGVAARALACVADVLGCMAEGHGGLRSGPAANPEWMRPFSYLERGDLAGGVEALAQERDKWGTFGPALLVRAARHYEGAGQILIRQAVKSAQRFVSTEPVERPAPGQWVVADCPARVDFSGGWSDTPPLAYELGGAVLGLAVRVDGRRPIGARARRIPEPVLWLAVGSRQDEMAVWIPCRSLEDVQDYCQPHAPGALLKAAFICAGIVSVHSELPLSEQLLRTFGGGFELHTWSELPHGSGLGTSSILAGAALAALQRAAGRAVGTEALIHAVLHLEQVLTTGGGWQDQVGGLMPGIKVGRSRAQLPLKVEVEEITVPEGFVQKVNDHLLLVYTGKTRLARNLLQDVLRSWYARLPAVVQNAHNLVRQTEQCAEAFRQGSLPLLGQCLTSYWEQKKLMAPGCEPLAVRRLMDVLVPHVHGQSLAGAGGGGFLYLLTKEPRQKEALEAVLAKTEGLGNCSVHLVEVDTQGLSLKLLGSEAST
;
A
#
# COMPACT_ATOMS: atom_id res chain seq x y z
N MET A 1 1.12 -11.94 -11.98
CA MET A 1 -0.22 -12.54 -12.13
C MET A 1 -1.18 -11.39 -12.27
N GLU A 2 -1.89 -11.29 -13.39
CA GLU A 2 -2.98 -10.32 -13.54
C GLU A 2 -4.07 -10.64 -12.50
N GLN A 3 -4.58 -9.61 -11.82
CA GLN A 3 -5.71 -9.79 -10.91
C GLN A 3 -6.91 -10.31 -11.71
N PRO A 4 -7.66 -11.30 -11.19
CA PRO A 4 -8.88 -11.77 -11.84
C PRO A 4 -9.84 -10.58 -12.03
N LYS A 5 -10.42 -10.45 -13.22
CA LYS A 5 -11.42 -9.42 -13.50
C LYS A 5 -12.65 -9.68 -12.62
N GLY A 6 -12.89 -8.82 -11.64
CA GLY A 6 -14.03 -8.91 -10.72
C GLY A 6 -15.35 -8.48 -11.36
N VAL A 7 -16.44 -8.62 -10.60
CA VAL A 7 -17.76 -8.09 -10.95
C VAL A 7 -17.78 -6.58 -10.79
N ASP A 8 -18.24 -5.87 -11.82
CA ASP A 8 -18.50 -4.43 -11.76
C ASP A 8 -19.89 -4.19 -11.14
N TRP A 9 -19.96 -4.18 -9.80
CA TRP A 9 -21.22 -3.97 -9.08
C TRP A 9 -21.86 -2.62 -9.44
N THR A 10 -23.14 -2.66 -9.82
CA THR A 10 -23.95 -1.46 -10.05
C THR A 10 -24.41 -0.87 -8.72
N VAL A 11 -24.85 -1.73 -7.79
CA VAL A 11 -25.32 -1.34 -6.46
C VAL A 11 -24.77 -2.30 -5.40
N VAL A 12 -24.27 -1.76 -4.29
CA VAL A 12 -23.97 -2.52 -3.07
C VAL A 12 -24.82 -1.96 -1.93
N ILE A 13 -25.53 -2.85 -1.25
CA ILE A 13 -26.49 -2.53 -0.20
C ILE A 13 -26.08 -3.20 1.10
N LEU A 14 -26.16 -2.47 2.20
CA LEU A 14 -26.02 -3.01 3.55
C LEU A 14 -27.30 -2.74 4.34
N THR A 15 -28.06 -3.79 4.65
CA THR A 15 -29.31 -3.65 5.42
C THR A 15 -29.02 -3.36 6.89
N CYS A 16 -29.84 -2.55 7.56
CA CYS A 16 -29.59 -2.01 8.89
C CYS A 16 -30.84 -2.16 9.76
N GLN A 17 -30.75 -2.86 10.89
CA GLN A 17 -31.89 -3.01 11.79
C GLN A 17 -32.28 -1.72 12.53
N TYR A 18 -31.31 -0.81 12.74
CA TYR A 18 -31.51 0.42 13.51
C TYR A 18 -31.32 1.66 12.65
N LYS A 19 -32.27 2.59 12.76
CA LYS A 19 -32.27 3.88 12.07
C LYS A 19 -31.02 4.71 12.28
N ASP A 20 -30.54 4.76 13.52
CA ASP A 20 -29.36 5.52 13.93
C ASP A 20 -28.06 5.01 13.29
N SER A 21 -28.07 3.77 12.80
CA SER A 21 -26.91 3.09 12.25
C SER A 21 -26.78 3.31 10.74
N VAL A 22 -27.86 3.69 10.05
CA VAL A 22 -27.90 3.86 8.59
C VAL A 22 -26.86 4.87 8.11
N GLN A 23 -26.85 6.09 8.68
CA GLN A 23 -25.90 7.14 8.29
C GLN A 23 -24.45 6.74 8.61
N VAL A 24 -24.26 6.02 9.71
CA VAL A 24 -22.93 5.57 10.16
C VAL A 24 -22.38 4.54 9.18
N PHE A 25 -23.16 3.52 8.85
CA PHE A 25 -22.73 2.46 7.94
C PHE A 25 -22.66 2.90 6.48
N GLN A 26 -23.50 3.85 6.05
CA GLN A 26 -23.35 4.53 4.75
C GLN A 26 -21.95 5.15 4.63
N ARG A 27 -21.51 5.87 5.67
CA ARG A 27 -20.17 6.47 5.70
C ARG A 27 -19.06 5.43 5.67
N GLU A 28 -19.25 4.27 6.31
CA GLU A 28 -18.29 3.16 6.26
C GLU A 28 -18.19 2.49 4.88
N LEU A 29 -19.27 2.43 4.11
CA LEU A 29 -19.24 2.00 2.70
C LEU A 29 -18.50 3.02 1.84
N GLU A 30 -18.77 4.31 2.03
CA GLU A 30 -18.08 5.39 1.30
C GLU A 30 -16.58 5.41 1.57
N VAL A 31 -16.15 5.11 2.81
CA VAL A 31 -14.72 4.95 3.13
C VAL A 31 -14.10 3.82 2.30
N ARG A 32 -14.77 2.67 2.14
CA ARG A 32 -14.29 1.54 1.32
C ARG A 32 -14.18 1.90 -0.15
N GLN A 33 -15.11 2.70 -0.66
CA GLN A 33 -15.04 3.24 -2.01
C GLN A 33 -13.84 4.20 -2.18
N LYS A 34 -13.60 5.09 -1.21
CA LYS A 34 -12.39 5.94 -1.20
C LYS A 34 -11.10 5.12 -1.13
N ARG A 35 -11.11 3.97 -0.45
CA ARG A 35 -9.98 3.02 -0.40
C ARG A 35 -9.78 2.23 -1.70
N GLU A 36 -10.60 2.44 -2.73
CA GLU A 36 -10.60 1.69 -4.01
C GLU A 36 -10.93 0.19 -3.84
N GLN A 37 -11.56 -0.21 -2.73
CA GLN A 37 -12.08 -1.58 -2.54
C GLN A 37 -13.42 -1.78 -3.26
N ILE A 38 -14.19 -0.69 -3.41
CA ILE A 38 -15.42 -0.64 -4.20
C ILE A 38 -15.23 0.40 -5.31
N PRO A 39 -15.59 0.11 -6.57
CA PRO A 39 -15.47 1.08 -7.66
C PRO A 39 -16.23 2.39 -7.40
N ALA A 40 -15.67 3.51 -7.86
CA ALA A 40 -16.27 4.84 -7.66
C ALA A 40 -17.63 5.03 -8.36
N GLY A 41 -17.92 4.24 -9.40
CA GLY A 41 -19.21 4.29 -10.11
C GLY A 41 -20.35 3.53 -9.42
N THR A 42 -20.04 2.66 -8.46
CA THR A 42 -21.01 1.83 -7.76
C THR A 42 -21.88 2.68 -6.82
N LEU A 43 -23.20 2.47 -6.87
CA LEU A 43 -24.14 3.07 -5.91
C LEU A 43 -24.06 2.32 -4.57
N LEU A 44 -23.84 3.05 -3.48
CA LEU A 44 -23.75 2.49 -2.12
C LEU A 44 -24.97 2.89 -1.31
N LEU A 45 -25.66 1.91 -0.72
CA LEU A 45 -26.88 2.14 0.05
C LEU A 45 -26.81 1.41 1.39
N ALA A 46 -26.77 2.14 2.50
CA ALA A 46 -27.21 1.60 3.78
C ALA A 46 -28.73 1.74 3.86
N VAL A 47 -29.44 0.63 4.03
CA VAL A 47 -30.91 0.61 3.98
C VAL A 47 -31.47 0.20 5.33
N GLU A 48 -32.31 1.05 5.91
CA GLU A 48 -33.06 0.73 7.14
C GLU A 48 -34.04 -0.42 6.86
N ASP A 49 -34.08 -1.39 7.77
CA ASP A 49 -35.16 -2.37 7.80
C ASP A 49 -36.46 -1.63 8.18
N PRO A 50 -37.59 -1.86 7.48
CA PRO A 50 -38.83 -1.12 7.73
C PRO A 50 -39.34 -1.23 9.17
N GLU A 51 -39.12 -2.39 9.80
CA GLU A 51 -39.27 -2.58 11.24
C GLU A 51 -38.12 -3.43 11.77
N ILE A 52 -37.73 -3.17 13.02
CA ILE A 52 -36.78 -4.00 13.75
C ILE A 52 -37.26 -5.46 13.70
N ARG A 53 -36.43 -6.34 13.11
CA ARG A 53 -36.69 -7.79 12.95
C ARG A 53 -37.76 -8.16 11.90
N VAL A 54 -37.92 -7.38 10.83
CA VAL A 54 -38.69 -7.74 9.61
C VAL A 54 -38.27 -9.08 8.96
N GLY A 55 -37.10 -9.62 9.36
CA GLY A 55 -36.57 -10.90 8.86
C GLY A 55 -35.80 -10.75 7.55
N SER A 56 -34.95 -11.73 7.22
CA SER A 56 -34.05 -11.64 6.05
C SER A 56 -34.78 -11.56 4.72
N GLY A 57 -35.96 -12.18 4.61
CA GLY A 57 -36.79 -12.10 3.41
C GLY A 57 -37.43 -10.72 3.26
N GLY A 58 -37.98 -10.17 4.36
CA GLY A 58 -38.55 -8.83 4.35
C GLY A 58 -37.50 -7.76 4.06
N ALA A 59 -36.32 -7.85 4.69
CA ALA A 59 -35.19 -6.97 4.43
C ALA A 59 -34.70 -7.07 2.97
N THR A 60 -34.74 -8.26 2.36
CA THR A 60 -34.41 -8.44 0.93
C THR A 60 -35.40 -7.67 0.04
N LEU A 61 -36.71 -7.80 0.30
CA LEU A 61 -37.75 -7.11 -0.48
C LEU A 61 -37.60 -5.58 -0.38
N ASN A 62 -37.41 -5.06 0.84
CA ASN A 62 -37.20 -3.63 1.04
C ASN A 62 -35.93 -3.11 0.36
N ALA A 63 -34.81 -3.82 0.52
CA ALA A 63 -33.54 -3.46 -0.11
C ALA A 63 -33.64 -3.46 -1.64
N LEU A 64 -34.34 -4.45 -2.23
CA LEU A 64 -34.57 -4.51 -3.66
C LEU A 64 -35.42 -3.34 -4.17
N LEU A 65 -36.48 -2.98 -3.44
CA LEU A 65 -37.31 -1.81 -3.74
C LEU A 65 -36.47 -0.52 -3.76
N VAL A 66 -35.70 -0.29 -2.69
CA VAL A 66 -34.85 0.91 -2.58
C VAL A 66 -33.80 0.94 -3.70
N ALA A 67 -33.19 -0.21 -4.04
CA ALA A 67 -32.26 -0.30 -5.16
C ALA A 67 -32.93 0.10 -6.49
N ALA A 68 -34.10 -0.49 -6.78
CA ALA A 68 -34.83 -0.24 -8.00
C ALA A 68 -35.30 1.22 -8.09
N GLU A 69 -35.71 1.81 -6.98
CA GLU A 69 -36.08 3.23 -6.90
C GLU A 69 -34.91 4.15 -7.25
N HIS A 70 -33.75 3.96 -6.61
CA HIS A 70 -32.57 4.78 -6.88
C HIS A 70 -32.05 4.60 -8.32
N LEU A 71 -32.10 3.38 -8.85
CA LEU A 71 -31.74 3.11 -10.25
C LEU A 71 -32.73 3.75 -11.22
N SER A 72 -34.03 3.67 -10.93
CA SER A 72 -35.09 4.31 -11.72
C SER A 72 -34.90 5.82 -11.78
N ALA A 73 -34.65 6.44 -10.63
CA ALA A 73 -34.36 7.88 -10.54
C ALA A 73 -33.08 8.27 -11.31
N ARG A 74 -32.00 7.48 -11.20
CA ARG A 74 -30.76 7.70 -11.97
C ARG A 74 -30.96 7.58 -13.48
N ALA A 75 -31.87 6.72 -13.92
CA ALA A 75 -32.25 6.56 -15.32
C ALA A 75 -33.28 7.59 -15.81
N GLY A 76 -33.77 8.48 -14.93
CA GLY A 76 -34.69 9.56 -15.28
C GLY A 76 -36.17 9.17 -15.28
N PHE A 77 -36.53 8.01 -14.72
CA PHE A 77 -37.92 7.62 -14.54
C PHE A 77 -38.55 8.35 -13.34
N THR A 78 -39.87 8.57 -13.41
CA THR A 78 -40.66 9.21 -12.34
C THR A 78 -41.38 8.22 -11.43
N VAL A 79 -41.29 6.93 -11.73
CA VAL A 79 -41.86 5.81 -10.97
C VAL A 79 -40.83 4.67 -10.91
N VAL A 80 -40.98 3.78 -9.93
CA VAL A 80 -40.15 2.56 -9.85
C VAL A 80 -40.50 1.64 -11.03
N THR A 81 -39.50 1.25 -11.82
CA THR A 81 -39.62 0.26 -12.91
C THR A 81 -38.64 -0.89 -12.69
N SER A 82 -39.04 -2.11 -13.06
CA SER A 82 -38.16 -3.29 -13.02
C SER A 82 -37.16 -3.31 -14.18
N ASP A 83 -37.38 -2.53 -15.24
CA ASP A 83 -36.52 -2.48 -16.43
C ASP A 83 -35.04 -2.20 -16.11
N VAL A 84 -34.79 -1.42 -15.04
CA VAL A 84 -33.43 -1.07 -14.60
C VAL A 84 -32.63 -2.28 -14.12
N LEU A 85 -33.28 -3.39 -13.76
CA LEU A 85 -32.64 -4.62 -13.30
C LEU A 85 -31.93 -5.37 -14.43
N HIS A 86 -32.35 -5.20 -15.70
CA HIS A 86 -31.75 -5.89 -16.86
C HIS A 86 -30.28 -5.55 -17.13
N SER A 87 -29.77 -4.46 -16.55
CA SER A 87 -28.38 -4.01 -16.70
C SER A 87 -27.66 -3.82 -15.36
N ALA A 88 -28.25 -4.32 -14.26
CA ALA A 88 -27.75 -4.10 -12.92
C ALA A 88 -27.20 -5.38 -12.27
N TRP A 89 -26.02 -5.27 -11.68
CA TRP A 89 -25.49 -6.24 -10.71
C TRP A 89 -25.66 -5.65 -9.32
N ILE A 90 -26.57 -6.22 -8.54
CA ILE A 90 -26.93 -5.75 -7.19
C ILE A 90 -26.40 -6.74 -6.17
N LEU A 91 -25.69 -6.26 -5.16
CA LEU A 91 -25.26 -7.06 -4.01
C LEU A 91 -25.92 -6.53 -2.73
N ILE A 92 -26.74 -7.36 -2.08
CA ILE A 92 -27.37 -7.09 -0.80
C ILE A 92 -26.62 -7.85 0.29
N LEU A 93 -26.09 -7.12 1.25
CA LEU A 93 -25.39 -7.65 2.42
C LEU A 93 -26.29 -7.48 3.64
N HIS A 94 -26.65 -8.60 4.27
CA HIS A 94 -27.47 -8.60 5.47
C HIS A 94 -26.64 -8.51 6.73
N MET A 95 -26.83 -7.45 7.53
CA MET A 95 -26.17 -7.29 8.84
C MET A 95 -26.56 -8.36 9.85
N GLY A 96 -27.67 -9.06 9.60
CA GLY A 96 -28.15 -10.12 10.48
C GLY A 96 -28.59 -9.55 11.83
N ARG A 97 -28.61 -10.42 12.85
CA ARG A 97 -29.00 -10.05 14.22
C ARG A 97 -27.83 -9.45 14.99
N ASP A 98 -28.16 -8.82 16.11
CA ASP A 98 -27.16 -8.29 17.03
C ASP A 98 -26.15 -9.35 17.49
N PHE A 99 -24.96 -8.87 17.81
CA PHE A 99 -23.82 -9.70 18.13
C PHE A 99 -23.18 -9.24 19.44
N PRO A 100 -23.11 -10.09 20.48
CA PRO A 100 -22.64 -9.66 21.79
C PRO A 100 -21.16 -9.25 21.81
N PHE A 101 -20.37 -9.72 20.83
CA PHE A 101 -18.93 -9.51 20.82
C PHE A 101 -18.47 -8.31 19.95
N ASP A 102 -19.38 -7.64 19.23
CA ASP A 102 -19.07 -6.42 18.49
C ASP A 102 -20.29 -5.47 18.41
N ASP A 103 -20.14 -4.26 18.94
CA ASP A 103 -21.13 -3.16 18.94
C ASP A 103 -21.69 -2.80 17.56
N CYS A 104 -20.88 -2.99 16.51
CA CYS A 104 -21.22 -2.68 15.14
C CYS A 104 -21.76 -3.90 14.38
N GLY A 105 -21.87 -5.07 15.02
CA GLY A 105 -22.36 -6.30 14.41
C GLY A 105 -21.27 -7.09 13.68
N ARG A 106 -21.67 -8.24 13.12
CA ARG A 106 -20.75 -9.24 12.56
C ARG A 106 -20.01 -8.76 11.32
N ALA A 107 -20.65 -7.92 10.50
CA ALA A 107 -20.02 -7.33 9.32
C ALA A 107 -18.76 -6.53 9.68
N PHE A 108 -18.76 -5.81 10.80
CA PHE A 108 -17.67 -4.92 11.22
C PHE A 108 -16.73 -5.56 12.26
N THR A 109 -16.90 -6.85 12.55
CA THR A 109 -15.94 -7.62 13.34
C THR A 109 -14.60 -7.66 12.62
N CYS A 110 -13.57 -7.07 13.24
CA CYS A 110 -12.21 -7.04 12.69
C CYS A 110 -11.55 -8.42 12.79
N LEU A 111 -10.84 -8.80 11.74
CA LEU A 111 -10.16 -10.08 11.63
C LEU A 111 -8.65 -9.88 11.78
N ALA A 112 -7.94 -10.90 12.24
CA ALA A 112 -6.48 -10.90 12.37
C ALA A 112 -5.80 -11.19 11.02
N VAL A 113 -6.12 -10.37 10.00
CA VAL A 113 -5.64 -10.51 8.62
C VAL A 113 -5.18 -9.16 8.10
N GLU A 114 -4.05 -9.15 7.39
CA GLU A 114 -3.56 -8.01 6.61
C GLU A 114 -3.40 -8.43 5.15
N ASP A 115 -3.73 -7.53 4.23
CA ASP A 115 -3.33 -7.68 2.82
C ASP A 115 -2.13 -6.76 2.54
N PRO A 116 -0.90 -7.30 2.48
CA PRO A 116 0.30 -6.50 2.20
C PRO A 116 0.34 -5.95 0.77
N GLN A 117 -0.52 -6.44 -0.13
CA GLN A 117 -0.63 -5.95 -1.52
C GLN A 117 -1.72 -4.90 -1.69
N ALA A 118 -2.52 -4.62 -0.65
CA ALA A 118 -3.59 -3.64 -0.72
C ALA A 118 -3.05 -2.25 -1.07
N PRO A 119 -3.71 -1.50 -1.98
CA PRO A 119 -3.27 -0.16 -2.37
C PRO A 119 -3.37 0.85 -1.21
N VAL A 120 -4.19 0.55 -0.20
CA VAL A 120 -4.43 1.33 1.00
C VAL A 120 -4.40 0.39 2.20
N GLU A 121 -3.64 0.75 3.24
CA GLU A 121 -3.60 -0.01 4.49
C GLU A 121 -4.87 0.27 5.31
N ALA A 122 -5.54 -0.76 5.81
CA ALA A 122 -6.78 -0.61 6.56
C ALA A 122 -7.06 -1.82 7.45
N LEU A 123 -7.81 -1.60 8.53
CA LEU A 123 -8.43 -2.69 9.28
C LEU A 123 -9.34 -3.50 8.35
N VAL A 124 -9.15 -4.82 8.34
CA VAL A 124 -9.97 -5.78 7.59
C VAL A 124 -11.04 -6.34 8.52
N CYS A 125 -12.31 -6.18 8.15
CA CYS A 125 -13.43 -6.82 8.84
C CYS A 125 -14.14 -7.84 7.95
N ASN A 126 -15.12 -8.58 8.51
CA ASN A 126 -15.84 -9.61 7.77
C ASN A 126 -16.51 -9.09 6.48
N LEU A 127 -17.04 -7.87 6.52
CA LEU A 127 -17.60 -7.18 5.36
C LEU A 127 -16.59 -7.09 4.19
N ASP A 128 -15.33 -6.79 4.47
CA ASP A 128 -14.29 -6.66 3.46
C ASP A 128 -13.97 -8.01 2.82
N CYS A 129 -13.91 -9.08 3.63
CA CYS A 129 -13.73 -10.45 3.13
C CYS A 129 -14.90 -10.91 2.27
N LEU A 130 -16.13 -10.57 2.65
CA LEU A 130 -17.32 -10.90 1.86
C LEU A 130 -17.33 -10.12 0.54
N LEU A 131 -17.00 -8.83 0.55
CA LEU A 131 -16.87 -8.03 -0.68
C LEU A 131 -15.83 -8.63 -1.64
N ASP A 132 -14.66 -9.05 -1.15
CA ASP A 132 -13.63 -9.74 -1.95
C ASP A 132 -14.18 -11.03 -2.58
N ILE A 133 -14.77 -11.90 -1.75
CA ILE A 133 -15.28 -13.20 -2.20
C ILE A 133 -16.40 -13.04 -3.22
N MET A 134 -17.35 -12.14 -2.96
CA MET A 134 -18.47 -11.90 -3.88
C MET A 134 -17.97 -11.31 -5.20
N THR A 135 -17.00 -10.40 -5.16
CA THR A 135 -16.51 -9.69 -6.36
C THR A 135 -15.60 -10.54 -7.22
N TYR A 136 -14.67 -11.29 -6.62
CA TYR A 136 -13.58 -11.94 -7.35
C TYR A 136 -13.68 -13.47 -7.40
N ARG A 137 -14.58 -14.10 -6.64
CA ARG A 137 -14.69 -15.57 -6.58
C ARG A 137 -16.07 -16.09 -6.96
N LEU A 138 -17.15 -15.61 -6.34
CA LEU A 138 -18.50 -16.12 -6.57
C LEU A 138 -19.24 -15.41 -7.71
N GLY A 139 -19.15 -14.08 -7.77
CA GLY A 139 -19.84 -13.27 -8.76
C GLY A 139 -19.31 -13.35 -10.20
N PRO A 140 -18.01 -13.57 -10.48
CA PRO A 140 -17.51 -13.60 -11.85
C PRO A 140 -18.29 -14.55 -12.76
N GLY A 141 -18.72 -14.04 -13.93
CA GLY A 141 -19.50 -14.79 -14.91
C GLY A 141 -21.03 -14.77 -14.69
N CYS A 142 -21.54 -14.21 -13.59
CA CYS A 142 -22.99 -14.12 -13.36
C CYS A 142 -23.66 -13.09 -14.31
N PRO A 143 -24.91 -13.34 -14.76
CA PRO A 143 -25.69 -12.35 -15.49
C PRO A 143 -26.14 -11.21 -14.55
N PRO A 144 -26.70 -10.10 -15.09
CA PRO A 144 -27.42 -9.12 -14.28
C PRO A 144 -28.45 -9.79 -13.36
N GLY A 145 -28.63 -9.26 -12.16
CA GLY A 145 -29.45 -9.87 -11.12
C GLY A 145 -29.04 -9.43 -9.72
N VAL A 146 -29.59 -10.12 -8.72
CA VAL A 146 -29.51 -9.74 -7.32
C VAL A 146 -28.83 -10.83 -6.51
N TRP A 147 -27.66 -10.52 -5.96
CA TRP A 147 -27.02 -11.32 -4.94
C TRP A 147 -27.50 -10.91 -3.55
N VAL A 148 -27.78 -11.89 -2.70
CA VAL A 148 -28.04 -11.71 -1.27
C VAL A 148 -27.02 -12.53 -0.50
N CYS A 149 -26.32 -11.89 0.43
CA CYS A 149 -25.25 -12.50 1.21
C CYS A 149 -25.36 -12.09 2.68
N SER A 150 -25.38 -13.06 3.58
CA SER A 150 -25.38 -12.80 5.02
C SER A 150 -23.98 -12.44 5.52
N THR A 151 -23.90 -11.46 6.43
CA THR A 151 -22.66 -11.13 7.15
C THR A 151 -22.47 -11.95 8.43
N ASP A 152 -23.37 -12.90 8.69
CA ASP A 152 -23.37 -13.72 9.89
C ASP A 152 -22.30 -14.82 9.92
N MET A 153 -21.48 -14.93 8.89
CA MET A 153 -20.52 -16.02 8.70
C MET A 153 -19.15 -15.50 8.27
N LEU A 154 -18.13 -16.28 8.60
CA LEU A 154 -16.84 -16.22 7.93
C LEU A 154 -16.87 -17.22 6.77
N LEU A 155 -16.72 -16.69 5.57
CA LEU A 155 -16.83 -17.43 4.33
C LEU A 155 -15.43 -17.63 3.74
N SER A 156 -15.14 -18.82 3.22
CA SER A 156 -13.93 -19.07 2.43
C SER A 156 -14.28 -19.88 1.19
N VAL A 157 -13.88 -19.37 0.02
CA VAL A 157 -14.21 -19.94 -1.29
C VAL A 157 -12.92 -20.06 -2.10
N PRO A 158 -12.68 -21.17 -2.82
CA PRO A 158 -11.53 -21.31 -3.70
C PRO A 158 -11.56 -20.26 -4.84
N PRO A 159 -10.40 -19.90 -5.43
CA PRO A 159 -10.35 -18.88 -6.50
C PRO A 159 -11.20 -19.20 -7.74
N ASN A 160 -11.41 -20.49 -8.04
CA ASN A 160 -12.31 -20.93 -9.09
C ASN A 160 -13.32 -21.94 -8.50
N PRO A 161 -14.52 -21.50 -8.10
CA PRO A 161 -15.53 -22.37 -7.50
C PRO A 161 -16.27 -23.24 -8.52
N GLY A 162 -16.05 -23.07 -9.82
CA GLY A 162 -16.64 -23.91 -10.87
C GLY A 162 -18.14 -23.71 -11.09
N ILE A 163 -18.67 -22.51 -10.80
CA ILE A 163 -20.10 -22.19 -10.97
C ILE A 163 -20.37 -21.82 -12.44
N SER A 164 -21.21 -22.56 -13.15
CA SER A 164 -21.65 -22.24 -14.52
C SER A 164 -22.93 -21.43 -14.52
N TRP A 165 -22.95 -20.33 -15.29
CA TRP A 165 -24.10 -19.43 -15.45
C TRP A 165 -24.79 -19.56 -16.82
N ASP A 166 -24.38 -20.54 -17.63
CA ASP A 166 -24.86 -20.69 -19.01
C ASP A 166 -26.36 -20.99 -19.04
N GLY A 167 -27.13 -20.10 -19.66
CA GLY A 167 -28.59 -20.23 -19.77
C GLY A 167 -29.33 -20.20 -18.42
N PHE A 168 -28.70 -19.70 -17.36
CA PHE A 168 -29.27 -19.69 -16.01
C PHE A 168 -30.56 -18.86 -15.91
N ARG A 169 -31.54 -19.39 -15.18
CA ARG A 169 -32.81 -18.74 -14.80
C ARG A 169 -33.20 -19.13 -13.37
N GLY A 170 -34.02 -18.30 -12.72
CA GLY A 170 -34.54 -18.57 -11.39
C GLY A 170 -33.62 -18.10 -10.26
N ALA A 171 -33.66 -18.82 -9.14
CA ALA A 171 -32.78 -18.60 -8.00
C ALA A 171 -31.70 -19.68 -7.89
N ARG A 172 -30.53 -19.29 -7.40
CA ARG A 172 -29.42 -20.20 -7.13
C ARG A 172 -28.88 -19.97 -5.73
N VAL A 173 -28.86 -21.04 -4.93
CA VAL A 173 -28.22 -21.04 -3.62
C VAL A 173 -26.79 -21.54 -3.75
N ILE A 174 -25.88 -20.93 -2.98
CA ILE A 174 -24.52 -21.47 -2.83
C ILE A 174 -24.52 -22.39 -1.62
N ALA A 175 -23.98 -23.59 -1.78
CA ALA A 175 -23.87 -24.57 -0.72
C ALA A 175 -22.42 -24.97 -0.48
N LEU A 176 -22.08 -25.20 0.80
CA LEU A 176 -20.74 -25.52 1.24
C LEU A 176 -20.71 -26.84 2.01
N PRO A 177 -19.59 -27.59 1.98
CA PRO A 177 -19.48 -28.88 2.65
C PRO A 177 -19.59 -28.74 4.17
N GLY A 178 -20.49 -29.50 4.77
CA GLY A 178 -20.63 -29.68 6.22
C GLY A 178 -20.47 -31.13 6.65
N SER A 179 -20.16 -31.36 7.93
CA SER A 179 -20.31 -32.70 8.51
C SER A 179 -21.78 -32.97 8.84
N PRO A 180 -22.26 -34.22 8.74
CA PRO A 180 -23.61 -34.59 9.17
C PRO A 180 -23.91 -34.20 10.62
N ALA A 181 -22.92 -34.31 11.51
CA ALA A 181 -23.04 -33.91 12.91
C ALA A 181 -23.25 -32.40 13.10
N TYR A 182 -22.56 -31.57 12.31
CA TYR A 182 -22.76 -30.11 12.33
C TYR A 182 -24.13 -29.73 11.76
N ALA A 183 -24.58 -30.43 10.71
CA ALA A 183 -25.87 -30.20 10.06
C ALA A 183 -27.10 -30.43 10.97
N GLN A 184 -27.00 -31.27 12.01
CA GLN A 184 -28.09 -31.44 12.98
C GLN A 184 -28.48 -30.15 13.70
N LYS A 185 -27.57 -29.17 13.73
CA LYS A 185 -27.79 -27.85 14.33
C LYS A 185 -27.87 -26.73 13.28
N HIS A 186 -27.92 -27.08 12.00
CA HIS A 186 -27.83 -26.16 10.86
C HIS A 186 -28.91 -26.44 9.81
N GLY A 187 -29.08 -25.52 8.85
CA GLY A 187 -29.78 -25.76 7.59
C GLY A 187 -28.95 -26.57 6.58
N VAL A 188 -29.59 -27.51 5.87
CA VAL A 188 -29.05 -28.27 4.73
C VAL A 188 -30.01 -28.29 3.55
N TYR A 189 -29.46 -28.34 2.34
CA TYR A 189 -30.23 -28.50 1.12
C TYR A 189 -30.38 -29.98 0.74
N LEU A 190 -31.57 -30.36 0.26
CA LEU A 190 -31.75 -31.60 -0.49
C LEU A 190 -31.88 -31.22 -1.97
N ALA A 191 -31.02 -31.77 -2.82
CA ALA A 191 -31.05 -31.52 -4.25
C ALA A 191 -31.06 -32.83 -5.06
N ASP A 192 -31.57 -32.77 -6.29
CA ASP A 192 -31.51 -33.88 -7.23
C ASP A 192 -30.14 -33.97 -7.95
N SER A 193 -29.99 -34.93 -8.86
CA SER A 193 -28.75 -35.13 -9.62
C SER A 193 -28.44 -34.02 -10.62
N GLN A 194 -29.41 -33.17 -10.96
CA GLN A 194 -29.25 -32.00 -11.83
C GLN A 194 -28.99 -30.73 -11.03
N GLY A 195 -29.03 -30.80 -9.70
CA GLY A 195 -28.81 -29.67 -8.80
C GLY A 195 -30.06 -28.84 -8.52
N PHE A 196 -31.26 -29.29 -8.89
CA PHE A 196 -32.49 -28.64 -8.46
C PHE A 196 -32.76 -28.92 -6.99
N VAL A 197 -33.14 -27.89 -6.25
CA VAL A 197 -33.44 -28.01 -4.82
C VAL A 197 -34.82 -28.63 -4.66
N LEU A 198 -34.83 -29.79 -4.04
CA LEU A 198 -36.02 -30.55 -3.70
C LEU A 198 -36.63 -30.04 -2.39
N ASP A 199 -35.81 -29.78 -1.37
CA ASP A 199 -36.25 -29.33 -0.05
C ASP A 199 -35.12 -28.62 0.73
N ILE A 200 -35.46 -27.94 1.83
CA ILE A 200 -34.51 -27.26 2.74
C ILE A 200 -34.81 -27.68 4.18
N TYR A 201 -33.96 -28.52 4.77
CA TYR A 201 -34.12 -28.98 6.15
C TYR A 201 -33.31 -28.11 7.12
N TYR A 202 -33.96 -27.58 8.15
CA TYR A 202 -33.28 -26.85 9.24
C TYR A 202 -33.36 -27.61 10.55
N GLN A 203 -32.22 -27.95 11.14
CA GLN A 203 -32.16 -28.86 12.30
C GLN A 203 -32.93 -30.15 12.00
N GLY A 204 -32.68 -30.72 10.82
CA GLY A 204 -33.34 -31.93 10.37
C GLY A 204 -33.03 -33.13 11.27
N THR A 205 -33.91 -34.11 11.25
CA THR A 205 -33.67 -35.42 11.85
C THR A 205 -32.47 -36.09 11.21
N GLU A 206 -31.85 -37.04 11.91
CA GLU A 206 -30.71 -37.80 11.40
C GLU A 206 -31.04 -38.49 10.05
N ALA A 207 -32.27 -38.98 9.90
CA ALA A 207 -32.73 -39.59 8.65
C ALA A 207 -32.81 -38.57 7.48
N GLU A 208 -33.29 -37.35 7.73
CA GLU A 208 -33.35 -36.29 6.72
C GLU A 208 -31.95 -35.83 6.30
N ILE A 209 -31.04 -35.65 7.26
CA ILE A 209 -29.65 -35.26 7.00
C ILE A 209 -28.92 -36.36 6.22
N GLN A 210 -29.14 -37.62 6.56
CA GLN A 210 -28.53 -38.75 5.87
C GLN A 210 -28.92 -38.81 4.39
N ARG A 211 -30.15 -38.37 4.04
CA ARG A 211 -30.61 -38.26 2.65
C ARG A 211 -29.91 -37.13 1.86
N CYS A 212 -29.31 -36.16 2.56
CA CYS A 212 -28.61 -35.03 1.95
C CYS A 212 -27.10 -35.29 1.79
N VAL A 213 -26.59 -36.45 2.20
CA VAL A 213 -25.17 -36.78 2.12
C VAL A 213 -24.76 -36.97 0.66
N GLY A 214 -23.82 -36.14 0.22
CA GLY A 214 -23.23 -36.19 -1.11
C GLY A 214 -22.18 -37.31 -1.25
N PRO A 215 -21.67 -37.53 -2.48
CA PRO A 215 -20.66 -38.56 -2.76
C PRO A 215 -19.34 -38.40 -1.98
N ASP A 216 -19.05 -37.19 -1.52
CA ASP A 216 -17.88 -36.83 -0.70
C ASP A 216 -18.07 -37.11 0.79
N GLY A 217 -19.23 -37.66 1.20
CA GLY A 217 -19.58 -37.91 2.59
C GLY A 217 -19.92 -36.65 3.38
N ARG A 218 -20.07 -35.50 2.71
CA ARG A 218 -20.46 -34.22 3.30
C ARG A 218 -21.91 -33.90 2.96
N VAL A 219 -22.47 -32.91 3.65
CA VAL A 219 -23.82 -32.40 3.39
C VAL A 219 -23.74 -30.94 2.91
N PRO A 220 -24.59 -30.52 1.96
CA PRO A 220 -24.61 -29.16 1.45
C PRO A 220 -25.28 -28.21 2.45
N LEU A 221 -24.48 -27.47 3.21
CA LEU A 221 -24.95 -26.52 4.20
C LEU A 221 -25.59 -25.30 3.54
N VAL A 222 -26.64 -24.78 4.18
CA VAL A 222 -27.20 -23.47 3.87
C VAL A 222 -26.17 -22.38 4.22
N SER A 223 -25.61 -21.71 3.21
CA SER A 223 -24.48 -20.80 3.40
C SER A 223 -24.84 -19.32 3.47
N GLY A 224 -26.12 -18.93 3.51
CA GLY A 224 -26.47 -17.50 3.57
C GLY A 224 -26.29 -16.72 2.26
N VAL A 225 -25.86 -17.38 1.16
CA VAL A 225 -25.58 -16.74 -0.14
C VAL A 225 -26.53 -17.26 -1.22
N VAL A 226 -27.20 -16.33 -1.89
CA VAL A 226 -28.25 -16.58 -2.88
C VAL A 226 -28.11 -15.62 -4.04
N PHE A 227 -28.36 -16.08 -5.26
CA PHE A 227 -28.50 -15.24 -6.44
C PHE A 227 -29.91 -15.39 -7.02
N PHE A 228 -30.52 -14.27 -7.39
CA PHE A 228 -31.79 -14.21 -8.13
C PHE A 228 -31.51 -13.65 -9.53
N SER A 229 -31.95 -14.36 -10.57
CA SER A 229 -31.95 -13.79 -11.92
C SER A 229 -32.88 -12.59 -12.00
N VAL A 230 -32.71 -11.74 -13.02
CA VAL A 230 -33.58 -10.58 -13.26
C VAL A 230 -35.05 -10.97 -13.15
N GLU A 231 -35.50 -11.97 -13.91
CA GLU A 231 -36.89 -12.47 -13.89
C GLU A 231 -37.43 -12.71 -12.48
N THR A 232 -36.72 -13.48 -11.65
CA THR A 232 -37.14 -13.75 -10.27
C THR A 232 -37.10 -12.49 -9.39
N ALA A 233 -36.13 -11.61 -9.61
CA ALA A 233 -36.07 -10.32 -8.92
C ALA A 233 -37.24 -9.39 -9.31
N GLU A 234 -37.73 -9.43 -10.55
CA GLU A 234 -38.92 -8.67 -10.95
C GLU A 234 -40.17 -9.18 -10.24
N HIS A 235 -40.36 -10.49 -10.14
CA HIS A 235 -41.46 -11.10 -9.37
C HIS A 235 -41.41 -10.69 -7.89
N LEU A 236 -40.21 -10.70 -7.29
CA LEU A 236 -40.02 -10.23 -5.91
C LEU A 236 -40.33 -8.73 -5.77
N LEU A 237 -39.81 -7.90 -6.68
CA LEU A 237 -40.04 -6.46 -6.66
C LEU A 237 -41.53 -6.13 -6.81
N ALA A 238 -42.28 -6.84 -7.66
CA ALA A 238 -43.72 -6.64 -7.84
C ALA A 238 -44.55 -6.80 -6.54
N THR A 239 -44.02 -7.51 -5.55
CA THR A 239 -44.71 -7.74 -4.28
C THR A 239 -44.79 -6.50 -3.38
N HIS A 240 -43.99 -5.44 -3.64
CA HIS A 240 -43.96 -4.23 -2.80
C HIS A 240 -45.30 -3.47 -2.71
N VAL A 241 -46.23 -3.72 -3.63
CA VAL A 241 -47.60 -3.16 -3.66
C VAL A 241 -48.68 -4.22 -3.42
N THR A 242 -48.31 -5.43 -3.01
CA THR A 242 -49.23 -6.57 -2.87
C THR A 242 -49.44 -6.91 -1.39
N PRO A 243 -50.60 -6.60 -0.79
CA PRO A 243 -50.88 -7.01 0.58
C PRO A 243 -50.95 -8.52 0.76
N PRO A 244 -50.41 -9.08 1.86
CA PRO A 244 -49.74 -8.40 2.98
C PRO A 244 -48.20 -8.24 2.83
N LEU A 245 -47.62 -8.49 1.64
CA LEU A 245 -46.18 -8.42 1.39
C LEU A 245 -45.64 -6.98 1.29
N ASP A 246 -46.48 -6.03 0.89
CA ASP A 246 -46.21 -4.60 0.91
C ASP A 246 -45.71 -4.12 2.28
N ALA A 247 -46.22 -4.73 3.36
CA ALA A 247 -45.83 -4.45 4.74
C ALA A 247 -44.38 -4.84 5.10
N CYS A 248 -43.66 -5.52 4.20
CA CYS A 248 -42.23 -5.76 4.32
C CYS A 248 -41.38 -4.61 3.77
N THR A 249 -41.99 -3.53 3.29
CA THR A 249 -41.31 -2.39 2.64
C THR A 249 -41.66 -1.08 3.33
N TYR A 250 -40.77 -0.09 3.24
CA TYR A 250 -41.01 1.22 3.84
C TYR A 250 -42.27 1.90 3.25
N MET A 251 -42.55 1.72 1.96
CA MET A 251 -43.76 2.27 1.31
C MET A 251 -45.05 1.68 1.89
N GLY A 252 -45.06 0.38 2.20
CA GLY A 252 -46.21 -0.26 2.85
C GLY A 252 -46.44 0.25 4.26
N LEU A 253 -45.36 0.43 5.04
CA LEU A 253 -45.47 0.99 6.39
C LEU A 253 -45.94 2.45 6.40
N ASP A 254 -45.42 3.28 5.49
CA ASP A 254 -45.87 4.66 5.31
C ASP A 254 -47.35 4.73 4.87
N SER A 255 -47.85 3.67 4.23
CA SER A 255 -49.26 3.49 3.86
C SER A 255 -50.13 2.88 4.98
N GLY A 256 -49.55 2.60 6.16
CA GLY A 256 -50.25 2.07 7.33
C GLY A 256 -50.36 0.54 7.40
N ALA A 257 -49.62 -0.20 6.57
CA ALA A 257 -49.60 -1.66 6.62
C ALA A 257 -48.96 -2.16 7.92
N ARG A 258 -49.44 -3.30 8.43
CA ARG A 258 -48.86 -3.94 9.63
C ARG A 258 -47.67 -4.83 9.23
N PRO A 259 -46.48 -4.65 9.81
CA PRO A 259 -45.29 -5.40 9.45
C PRO A 259 -45.47 -6.92 9.44
N VAL A 260 -44.78 -7.59 8.51
CA VAL A 260 -44.72 -9.05 8.41
C VAL A 260 -43.28 -9.51 8.50
N GLN A 261 -43.02 -10.48 9.37
CA GLN A 261 -41.71 -11.11 9.45
C GLN A 261 -41.58 -12.21 8.39
N LEU A 262 -40.65 -12.06 7.46
CA LEU A 262 -40.36 -13.05 6.41
C LEU A 262 -38.90 -13.51 6.46
N SER A 263 -38.69 -14.82 6.30
CA SER A 263 -37.38 -15.44 6.12
C SER A 263 -37.06 -15.67 4.65
N LEU A 264 -35.84 -15.31 4.26
CA LEU A 264 -35.31 -15.60 2.93
C LEU A 264 -35.34 -17.11 2.63
N PHE A 265 -35.04 -17.95 3.62
CA PHE A 265 -34.95 -19.40 3.41
C PHE A 265 -36.29 -20.09 3.58
N PHE A 266 -37.07 -19.74 4.60
CA PHE A 266 -38.30 -20.47 4.95
C PHE A 266 -39.53 -19.99 4.18
N ASP A 267 -39.55 -18.73 3.76
CA ASP A 267 -40.74 -18.15 3.12
C ASP A 267 -40.49 -17.84 1.64
N ILE A 268 -39.30 -17.35 1.26
CA ILE A 268 -38.98 -17.05 -0.14
C ILE A 268 -38.44 -18.28 -0.88
N LEU A 269 -37.31 -18.86 -0.45
CA LEU A 269 -36.67 -19.95 -1.20
C LEU A 269 -37.44 -21.28 -1.09
N LEU A 270 -37.95 -21.63 0.08
CA LEU A 270 -38.63 -22.90 0.28
C LEU A 270 -39.87 -23.06 -0.62
N CYS A 271 -40.56 -21.97 -0.97
CA CYS A 271 -41.73 -22.05 -1.86
C CYS A 271 -41.39 -22.43 -3.30
N MET A 272 -40.12 -22.26 -3.71
CA MET A 272 -39.59 -22.63 -5.02
C MET A 272 -39.12 -24.09 -5.07
N ALA A 273 -38.99 -24.76 -3.92
CA ALA A 273 -38.48 -26.12 -3.84
C ALA A 273 -39.49 -27.15 -4.37
N GLN A 274 -38.99 -28.20 -5.04
CA GLN A 274 -39.85 -29.11 -5.81
C GLN A 274 -40.73 -30.04 -4.97
N ASN A 275 -40.24 -30.51 -3.82
CA ASN A 275 -40.95 -31.49 -2.97
C ASN A 275 -41.82 -30.87 -1.88
N VAL A 276 -41.88 -29.53 -1.80
CA VAL A 276 -42.72 -28.84 -0.84
C VAL A 276 -44.15 -28.78 -1.37
N SER A 277 -45.13 -29.21 -0.56
CA SER A 277 -46.54 -29.09 -0.90
C SER A 277 -47.06 -27.71 -0.52
N ARG A 278 -48.11 -27.22 -1.22
CA ARG A 278 -48.72 -25.93 -0.91
C ARG A 278 -49.29 -25.89 0.51
N GLU A 279 -49.89 -26.99 0.96
CA GLU A 279 -50.49 -27.09 2.30
C GLU A 279 -49.41 -27.01 3.38
N ASP A 280 -48.34 -27.79 3.24
CA ASP A 280 -47.22 -27.80 4.20
C ASP A 280 -46.50 -26.45 4.25
N PHE A 281 -46.33 -25.79 3.09
CA PHE A 281 -45.71 -24.47 3.02
C PHE A 281 -46.55 -23.40 3.73
N LEU A 282 -47.87 -23.37 3.49
CA LEU A 282 -48.77 -22.38 4.08
C LEU A 282 -48.83 -22.50 5.61
N VAL A 283 -48.84 -23.74 6.14
CA VAL A 283 -48.70 -23.98 7.58
C VAL A 283 -47.31 -23.52 8.03
N GLY A 284 -46.27 -24.03 7.37
CA GLY A 284 -44.85 -23.71 7.53
C GLY A 284 -44.34 -23.76 8.98
N ARG A 285 -43.12 -23.25 9.20
CA ARG A 285 -42.61 -23.05 10.57
C ARG A 285 -43.14 -21.75 11.16
N PRO A 286 -43.44 -21.70 12.48
CA PRO A 286 -43.77 -20.45 13.15
C PRO A 286 -42.60 -19.46 13.08
N PRO A 287 -42.86 -18.14 13.14
CA PRO A 287 -41.79 -17.14 13.20
C PRO A 287 -40.83 -17.43 14.36
N GLU A 288 -39.57 -17.01 14.22
CA GLU A 288 -38.48 -17.37 15.14
C GLU A 288 -38.66 -16.86 16.59
N LEU A 289 -39.67 -16.02 16.86
CA LEU A 289 -40.04 -15.55 18.19
C LEU A 289 -41.55 -15.64 18.43
N GLY A 290 -41.92 -16.68 19.20
CA GLY A 290 -42.96 -16.78 20.25
C GLY A 290 -44.15 -15.84 20.42
N GLN A 291 -44.57 -15.00 19.47
CA GLN A 291 -45.87 -14.34 19.58
C GLN A 291 -46.97 -15.28 19.09
N ARG A 292 -47.62 -15.94 20.05
CA ARG A 292 -48.85 -16.74 19.87
C ARG A 292 -50.06 -15.83 19.71
N ASP A 293 -49.99 -14.85 18.81
CA ASP A 293 -51.15 -14.05 18.45
C ASP A 293 -51.81 -14.66 17.22
N ALA A 294 -53.07 -15.07 17.35
CA ALA A 294 -53.77 -15.81 16.29
C ALA A 294 -53.93 -14.97 15.01
N ASP A 295 -54.00 -13.64 15.15
CA ASP A 295 -54.12 -12.68 14.06
C ASP A 295 -52.82 -12.61 13.21
N VAL A 296 -51.65 -12.77 13.83
CA VAL A 296 -50.33 -12.72 13.14
C VAL A 296 -50.11 -13.98 12.30
N ALA A 297 -50.57 -15.14 12.80
CA ALA A 297 -50.44 -16.41 12.07
C ALA A 297 -51.25 -16.42 10.76
N GLY A 298 -52.49 -15.90 10.78
CA GLY A 298 -53.33 -15.79 9.58
C GLY A 298 -52.78 -14.79 8.55
N TYR A 299 -52.14 -13.72 9.03
CA TYR A 299 -51.53 -12.70 8.18
C TYR A 299 -50.26 -13.24 7.47
N LEU A 300 -49.40 -13.97 8.18
CA LEU A 300 -48.24 -14.66 7.60
C LEU A 300 -48.64 -15.76 6.60
N GLN A 301 -49.68 -16.53 6.89
CA GLN A 301 -50.20 -17.53 5.95
C GLN A 301 -50.67 -16.89 4.64
N SER A 302 -51.29 -15.70 4.72
CA SER A 302 -51.70 -14.93 3.55
C SER A 302 -50.50 -14.40 2.75
N ALA A 303 -49.44 -13.97 3.43
CA ALA A 303 -48.16 -13.58 2.80
C ALA A 303 -47.54 -14.74 2.03
N ARG A 304 -47.46 -15.93 2.65
CA ARG A 304 -46.99 -17.16 2.01
C ARG A 304 -47.84 -17.54 0.80
N ALA A 305 -49.16 -17.38 0.87
CA ALA A 305 -50.02 -17.65 -0.29
C ALA A 305 -49.70 -16.76 -1.50
N GLN A 306 -49.34 -15.49 -1.28
CA GLN A 306 -48.88 -14.59 -2.34
C GLN A 306 -47.50 -15.02 -2.87
N LEU A 307 -46.53 -15.31 -2.00
CA LEU A 307 -45.19 -15.77 -2.41
C LEU A 307 -45.26 -17.06 -3.24
N TRP A 308 -46.09 -18.02 -2.82
CA TRP A 308 -46.33 -19.25 -3.58
C TRP A 308 -46.87 -18.96 -4.99
N ARG A 309 -47.78 -18.00 -5.13
CA ARG A 309 -48.32 -17.63 -6.45
C ARG A 309 -47.25 -17.02 -7.35
N GLU A 310 -46.40 -16.16 -6.81
CA GLU A 310 -45.41 -15.42 -7.61
C GLU A 310 -44.15 -16.24 -7.94
N LEU A 311 -43.73 -17.15 -7.06
CA LEU A 311 -42.40 -17.76 -7.14
C LEU A 311 -42.40 -19.28 -7.36
N ARG A 312 -43.52 -19.99 -7.19
CA ARG A 312 -43.52 -21.47 -7.22
C ARG A 312 -42.98 -22.07 -8.52
N ASP A 313 -43.23 -21.39 -9.64
CA ASP A 313 -42.83 -21.83 -10.99
C ASP A 313 -41.41 -21.38 -11.36
N GLN A 314 -40.76 -20.58 -10.51
CA GLN A 314 -39.37 -20.16 -10.70
C GLN A 314 -38.42 -21.28 -10.24
N PRO A 315 -37.42 -21.68 -11.04
CA PRO A 315 -36.53 -22.78 -10.67
C PRO A 315 -35.58 -22.39 -9.53
N LEU A 316 -35.40 -23.29 -8.57
CA LEU A 316 -34.39 -23.18 -7.52
C LEU A 316 -33.28 -24.21 -7.72
N THR A 317 -32.06 -23.75 -7.92
CA THR A 317 -30.88 -24.61 -8.14
C THR A 317 -29.81 -24.39 -7.07
N MET A 318 -28.95 -25.38 -6.88
CA MET A 318 -27.84 -25.35 -5.94
C MET A 318 -26.50 -25.40 -6.67
N ALA A 319 -25.59 -24.49 -6.34
CA ALA A 319 -24.17 -24.60 -6.66
C ALA A 319 -23.40 -25.06 -5.42
N TYR A 320 -22.89 -26.29 -5.46
CA TYR A 320 -22.09 -26.87 -4.39
C TYR A 320 -20.60 -26.60 -4.60
N VAL A 321 -19.92 -26.00 -3.61
CA VAL A 321 -18.49 -25.65 -3.71
C VAL A 321 -17.68 -26.56 -2.77
N PRO A 322 -17.12 -27.68 -3.25
CA PRO A 322 -16.58 -28.76 -2.41
C PRO A 322 -15.33 -28.38 -1.60
N ASN A 323 -14.57 -27.37 -2.04
CA ASN A 323 -13.36 -26.90 -1.35
C ASN A 323 -13.58 -25.57 -0.61
N GLY A 324 -14.83 -25.12 -0.48
CA GLY A 324 -15.15 -23.96 0.34
C GLY A 324 -15.36 -24.34 1.80
N SER A 325 -15.38 -23.35 2.69
CA SER A 325 -15.72 -23.54 4.10
C SER A 325 -16.59 -22.41 4.63
N TYR A 326 -17.37 -22.76 5.64
CA TYR A 326 -18.39 -21.93 6.25
C TYR A 326 -18.25 -22.02 7.77
N SER A 327 -18.12 -20.86 8.42
CA SER A 327 -18.15 -20.77 9.89
C SER A 327 -19.18 -19.73 10.31
N TYR A 328 -20.27 -20.17 10.93
CA TYR A 328 -21.28 -19.26 11.44
C TYR A 328 -20.77 -18.59 12.72
N MET A 329 -20.87 -17.25 12.80
CA MET A 329 -20.45 -16.50 13.97
C MET A 329 -21.53 -16.59 15.06
N THR A 330 -21.55 -17.69 15.80
CA THR A 330 -22.53 -17.91 16.88
C THR A 330 -22.33 -16.94 18.05
N SER A 331 -23.28 -16.92 18.98
CA SER A 331 -23.14 -16.23 20.27
C SER A 331 -22.27 -16.99 21.29
N SER A 332 -21.50 -18.01 20.87
CA SER A 332 -20.55 -18.72 21.72
C SER A 332 -19.21 -17.99 21.72
N ALA A 333 -18.78 -17.47 22.87
CA ALA A 333 -17.48 -16.81 23.00
C ALA A 333 -16.33 -17.76 22.66
N SER A 334 -16.48 -19.06 22.93
CA SER A 334 -15.48 -20.07 22.59
C SER A 334 -15.30 -20.25 21.08
N GLU A 335 -16.40 -20.29 20.33
CA GLU A 335 -16.34 -20.41 18.87
C GLU A 335 -15.85 -19.11 18.22
N PHE A 336 -16.24 -17.96 18.79
CA PHE A 336 -15.76 -16.66 18.35
C PHE A 336 -14.25 -16.47 18.57
N LEU A 337 -13.73 -16.82 19.75
CA LEU A 337 -12.29 -16.81 20.01
C LEU A 337 -11.55 -17.75 19.07
N HIS A 338 -12.12 -18.94 18.80
CA HIS A 338 -11.53 -19.89 17.86
C HIS A 338 -11.50 -19.36 16.42
N SER A 339 -12.45 -18.52 16.01
CA SER A 339 -12.45 -17.92 14.66
C SER A 339 -11.45 -16.77 14.50
N LEU A 340 -11.03 -16.15 15.60
CA LEU A 340 -10.06 -15.05 15.64
C LEU A 340 -8.64 -15.48 16.05
N THR A 341 -8.46 -16.76 16.40
CA THR A 341 -7.17 -17.34 16.77
C THR A 341 -6.84 -18.49 15.82
N LEU A 342 -5.55 -18.73 15.58
CA LEU A 342 -5.10 -19.88 14.81
C LEU A 342 -4.32 -20.84 15.73
N PRO A 343 -4.97 -21.91 16.22
CA PRO A 343 -4.30 -22.93 17.01
C PRO A 343 -3.14 -23.56 16.23
N GLY A 344 -1.98 -23.68 16.87
CA GLY A 344 -0.79 -24.32 16.26
C GLY A 344 0.14 -23.38 15.48
N VAL A 345 -0.19 -22.09 15.34
CA VAL A 345 0.76 -21.09 14.84
C VAL A 345 1.79 -20.78 15.93
N PRO A 346 3.10 -20.80 15.61
CA PRO A 346 4.16 -20.71 16.63
C PRO A 346 4.33 -19.32 17.28
N LYS A 347 3.56 -18.32 16.85
CA LYS A 347 3.64 -16.94 17.32
C LYS A 347 2.24 -16.35 17.50
N ALA A 348 2.13 -15.30 18.31
CA ALA A 348 0.95 -14.46 18.37
C ALA A 348 0.71 -13.76 17.02
N GLN A 349 -0.55 -13.60 16.63
CA GLN A 349 -0.94 -12.79 15.49
C GLN A 349 -1.04 -11.34 15.93
N ILE A 350 -0.30 -10.46 15.26
CA ILE A 350 -0.26 -9.03 15.59
C ILE A 350 -0.56 -8.27 14.31
N VAL A 351 -1.69 -7.59 14.29
CA VAL A 351 -2.24 -6.92 13.11
C VAL A 351 -2.60 -5.49 13.46
N HIS A 352 -2.06 -4.53 12.69
CA HIS A 352 -2.22 -3.10 12.93
C HIS A 352 -2.08 -2.71 14.41
N SER A 353 -1.05 -3.22 15.09
CA SER A 353 -0.85 -3.03 16.53
C SER A 353 0.60 -2.74 16.86
N GLN A 354 0.83 -1.91 17.89
CA GLN A 354 2.14 -1.71 18.51
C GLN A 354 2.20 -2.48 19.82
N VAL A 355 3.27 -3.26 20.00
CA VAL A 355 3.53 -4.02 21.22
C VAL A 355 4.97 -3.79 21.64
N GLU A 356 5.17 -3.23 22.84
CA GLU A 356 6.51 -2.97 23.37
C GLU A 356 7.25 -4.26 23.76
N GLU A 357 6.56 -5.20 24.40
CA GLU A 357 7.13 -6.46 24.90
C GLU A 357 6.54 -7.71 24.21
N LEU A 358 6.92 -7.93 22.95
CA LEU A 358 6.43 -9.03 22.09
C LEU A 358 6.56 -10.44 22.72
N GLN A 359 7.59 -10.65 23.55
CA GLN A 359 7.88 -11.91 24.23
C GLN A 359 6.80 -12.34 25.23
N LEU A 360 5.93 -11.42 25.65
CA LEU A 360 4.88 -11.68 26.64
C LEU A 360 3.57 -12.20 26.00
N LEU A 361 3.52 -12.27 24.66
CA LEU A 361 2.37 -12.78 23.92
C LEU A 361 2.54 -14.26 23.60
N ALA A 362 1.64 -15.11 24.11
CA ALA A 362 1.69 -16.55 23.89
C ALA A 362 1.33 -16.93 22.44
N ALA A 363 1.87 -18.05 21.97
CA ALA A 363 1.55 -18.62 20.66
C ALA A 363 0.05 -18.94 20.54
N GLY A 364 -0.54 -18.68 19.37
CA GLY A 364 -1.98 -18.86 19.13
C GLY A 364 -2.89 -17.81 19.78
N SER A 365 -2.34 -16.72 20.32
CA SER A 365 -3.11 -15.52 20.70
C SER A 365 -3.21 -14.51 19.54
N SER A 366 -4.10 -13.53 19.66
CA SER A 366 -4.34 -12.52 18.62
C SER A 366 -4.44 -11.11 19.20
N VAL A 367 -3.80 -10.14 18.55
CA VAL A 367 -3.79 -8.71 18.91
C VAL A 367 -4.08 -7.89 17.65
N VAL A 368 -5.25 -7.24 17.62
CA VAL A 368 -5.74 -6.51 16.45
C VAL A 368 -6.07 -5.07 16.82
N SER A 369 -5.50 -4.09 16.11
CA SER A 369 -5.77 -2.67 16.35
C SER A 369 -5.50 -2.24 17.80
N CYS A 370 -4.34 -2.59 18.36
CA CYS A 370 -4.00 -2.30 19.76
C CYS A 370 -2.70 -1.51 19.95
N LEU A 371 -2.61 -0.81 21.08
CA LEU A 371 -1.38 -0.20 21.60
C LEU A 371 -1.09 -0.81 22.97
N LEU A 372 -0.02 -1.60 23.11
CA LEU A 372 0.38 -2.24 24.36
C LEU A 372 1.71 -1.64 24.83
N GLU A 373 1.63 -0.86 25.91
CA GLU A 373 2.75 -0.14 26.53
C GLU A 373 3.14 -0.81 27.85
N GLY A 374 4.43 -1.06 28.05
CA GLY A 374 4.94 -1.83 29.19
C GLY A 374 4.52 -3.31 29.19
N PRO A 375 4.59 -3.99 30.34
CA PRO A 375 4.44 -5.43 30.39
C PRO A 375 2.96 -5.87 30.36
N VAL A 376 2.53 -6.39 29.21
CA VAL A 376 1.17 -6.94 29.00
C VAL A 376 1.30 -8.40 28.59
N TRP A 377 0.87 -9.32 29.46
CA TRP A 377 0.89 -10.76 29.20
C TRP A 377 -0.42 -11.20 28.55
N LEU A 378 -0.32 -12.01 27.48
CA LEU A 378 -1.47 -12.56 26.78
C LEU A 378 -1.34 -14.08 26.62
N GLY A 379 -2.26 -14.83 27.23
CA GLY A 379 -2.31 -16.29 27.20
C GLY A 379 -2.79 -16.87 25.87
N PRO A 380 -2.61 -18.18 25.65
CA PRO A 380 -3.01 -18.85 24.40
C PRO A 380 -4.52 -18.85 24.21
N GLY A 381 -4.98 -18.72 22.96
CA GLY A 381 -6.40 -18.67 22.62
C GLY A 381 -7.11 -17.39 23.07
N SER A 382 -6.37 -16.39 23.56
CA SER A 382 -6.89 -15.08 23.96
C SER A 382 -6.74 -14.06 22.84
N VAL A 383 -7.65 -13.08 22.83
CA VAL A 383 -7.77 -12.06 21.78
C VAL A 383 -7.90 -10.67 22.41
N LEU A 384 -7.07 -9.74 21.95
CA LEU A 384 -7.18 -8.30 22.21
C LEU A 384 -7.64 -7.59 20.94
N GLN A 385 -8.70 -6.79 21.03
CA GLN A 385 -9.14 -5.93 19.92
C GLN A 385 -9.37 -4.50 20.37
N HIS A 386 -8.93 -3.53 19.58
CA HIS A 386 -9.26 -2.11 19.82
C HIS A 386 -8.92 -1.62 21.24
N CYS A 387 -7.78 -2.05 21.78
CA CYS A 387 -7.35 -1.72 23.14
C CYS A 387 -6.09 -0.86 23.15
N HIS A 388 -6.03 0.13 24.06
CA HIS A 388 -4.80 0.83 24.44
C HIS A 388 -4.51 0.50 25.91
N LEU A 389 -3.56 -0.41 26.16
CA LEU A 389 -3.27 -0.91 27.50
C LEU A 389 -1.89 -0.47 28.00
N GLN A 390 -1.83 -0.10 29.27
CA GLN A 390 -0.59 0.21 29.99
C GLN A 390 -0.35 -0.80 31.12
N GLY A 391 0.75 -1.55 31.01
CA GLY A 391 1.17 -2.58 31.96
C GLY A 391 1.46 -2.07 33.37
N PRO A 392 1.53 -2.96 34.38
CA PRO A 392 1.45 -4.43 34.26
C PRO A 392 0.02 -4.98 34.15
N VAL A 393 -0.27 -5.79 33.14
CA VAL A 393 -1.61 -6.38 32.90
C VAL A 393 -1.50 -7.87 32.53
N HIS A 394 -2.15 -8.76 33.29
CA HIS A 394 -2.11 -10.21 33.07
C HIS A 394 -3.42 -10.77 32.50
N ILE A 395 -3.39 -11.15 31.22
CA ILE A 395 -4.52 -11.78 30.53
C ILE A 395 -4.15 -13.25 30.28
N GLY A 396 -4.77 -14.15 31.01
CA GLY A 396 -4.60 -15.60 30.90
C GLY A 396 -5.24 -16.19 29.64
N ALA A 397 -5.48 -17.49 29.64
CA ALA A 397 -5.99 -18.21 28.47
C ALA A 397 -7.49 -17.98 28.25
N GLY A 398 -7.93 -18.09 26.98
CA GLY A 398 -9.35 -18.05 26.60
C GLY A 398 -10.07 -16.73 26.89
N CYS A 399 -9.36 -15.60 26.88
CA CYS A 399 -9.94 -14.29 27.17
C CYS A 399 -10.22 -13.47 25.90
N PHE A 400 -11.30 -12.68 25.89
CA PHE A 400 -11.57 -11.65 24.88
C PHE A 400 -11.67 -10.29 25.54
N LEU A 401 -10.77 -9.37 25.21
CA LEU A 401 -10.85 -7.98 25.66
C LEU A 401 -11.01 -7.04 24.48
N SER A 402 -11.95 -6.10 24.58
CA SER A 402 -12.20 -5.11 23.54
C SER A 402 -12.61 -3.73 24.08
N GLY A 403 -12.20 -2.66 23.40
CA GLY A 403 -12.68 -1.29 23.67
C GLY A 403 -12.20 -0.69 25.00
N LEU A 404 -11.02 -1.09 25.48
CA LEU A 404 -10.38 -0.53 26.67
C LEU A 404 -9.30 0.48 26.30
N ASP A 405 -9.20 1.59 27.03
CA ASP A 405 -8.17 2.61 26.85
C ASP A 405 -7.20 2.68 28.04
N MET A 406 -6.18 3.53 27.90
CA MET A 406 -5.10 3.67 28.87
C MET A 406 -5.62 4.04 30.28
N ALA A 407 -6.69 4.84 30.38
CA ALA A 407 -7.26 5.22 31.67
C ALA A 407 -7.92 4.04 32.39
N GLN A 408 -8.38 3.02 31.65
CA GLN A 408 -8.95 1.80 32.23
C GLN A 408 -7.91 0.74 32.61
N SER A 409 -6.67 0.86 32.14
CA SER A 409 -5.64 -0.17 32.35
C SER A 409 -5.37 -0.42 33.84
N ARG A 410 -5.43 0.62 34.67
CA ARG A 410 -5.23 0.52 36.12
C ARG A 410 -6.20 -0.42 36.81
N ALA A 411 -7.43 -0.55 36.30
CA ALA A 411 -8.42 -1.46 36.86
C ALA A 411 -8.06 -2.95 36.65
N LEU A 412 -7.11 -3.24 35.76
CA LEU A 412 -6.61 -4.59 35.50
C LEU A 412 -5.34 -4.92 36.29
N HIS A 413 -4.74 -3.95 36.98
CA HIS A 413 -3.49 -4.16 37.71
C HIS A 413 -3.72 -5.09 38.91
N GLY A 414 -2.88 -6.12 39.03
CA GLY A 414 -2.99 -7.13 40.09
C GLY A 414 -4.04 -8.22 39.85
N LEU A 415 -4.80 -8.15 38.76
CA LEU A 415 -5.77 -9.17 38.37
C LEU A 415 -5.18 -10.14 37.34
N GLU A 416 -5.59 -11.40 37.44
CA GLU A 416 -5.29 -12.43 36.44
C GLU A 416 -6.59 -12.93 35.82
N LEU A 417 -6.84 -12.57 34.56
CA LEU A 417 -8.09 -12.91 33.87
C LEU A 417 -7.97 -14.28 33.19
N HIS A 418 -8.97 -15.16 33.35
CA HIS A 418 -9.02 -16.48 32.67
C HIS A 418 -10.43 -16.81 32.21
N ASP A 419 -10.58 -17.27 30.96
CA ASP A 419 -11.87 -17.65 30.39
C ASP A 419 -12.94 -16.54 30.50
N LEU A 420 -12.56 -15.27 30.31
CA LEU A 420 -13.44 -14.11 30.48
C LEU A 420 -13.54 -13.26 29.22
N VAL A 421 -14.69 -12.62 29.05
CA VAL A 421 -14.93 -11.59 28.04
C VAL A 421 -15.17 -10.27 28.74
N LEU A 422 -14.33 -9.27 28.49
CA LEU A 422 -14.43 -7.92 29.03
C LEU A 422 -14.49 -6.91 27.88
N GLN A 423 -15.58 -6.17 27.79
CA GLN A 423 -15.79 -5.21 26.71
C GLN A 423 -16.13 -3.82 27.26
N GLY A 424 -15.51 -2.79 26.69
CA GLY A 424 -15.87 -1.39 26.90
C GLY A 424 -16.74 -0.89 25.75
N HIS A 425 -17.90 -0.32 26.08
CA HIS A 425 -18.89 0.15 25.11
C HIS A 425 -19.03 1.67 25.17
N HIS A 426 -19.08 2.32 24.00
CA HIS A 426 -19.56 3.69 23.89
C HIS A 426 -21.09 3.69 23.85
N MET A 427 -21.72 4.59 24.57
CA MET A 427 -23.19 4.64 24.65
C MET A 427 -23.74 6.06 24.65
N ARG A 428 -25.01 6.17 24.26
CA ARG A 428 -25.84 7.36 24.43
C ARG A 428 -27.06 7.02 25.27
N LEU A 429 -27.10 7.59 26.48
CA LEU A 429 -28.26 7.51 27.36
C LEU A 429 -28.99 8.85 27.33
N HIS A 430 -30.24 8.85 26.86
CA HIS A 430 -31.05 10.06 26.71
C HIS A 430 -30.32 11.21 25.99
N GLY A 431 -29.54 10.87 24.96
CA GLY A 431 -28.75 11.82 24.16
C GLY A 431 -27.38 12.21 24.76
N SER A 432 -27.08 11.81 26.00
CA SER A 432 -25.79 12.10 26.65
C SER A 432 -24.78 10.98 26.39
N PRO A 433 -23.53 11.30 25.99
CA PRO A 433 -22.49 10.31 25.80
C PRO A 433 -22.05 9.71 27.14
N GLY A 434 -21.79 8.41 27.15
CA GLY A 434 -21.32 7.67 28.32
C GLY A 434 -20.53 6.42 27.93
N ARG A 435 -20.09 5.69 28.95
CA ARG A 435 -19.43 4.40 28.79
C ARG A 435 -20.03 3.38 29.75
N ALA A 436 -20.09 2.14 29.30
CA ALA A 436 -20.34 1.00 30.16
C ALA A 436 -19.34 -0.11 29.87
N PHE A 437 -19.21 -1.01 30.83
CA PHE A 437 -18.33 -2.16 30.74
C PHE A 437 -19.14 -3.42 30.98
N THR A 438 -18.95 -4.43 30.14
CA THR A 438 -19.57 -5.74 30.31
C THR A 438 -18.50 -6.76 30.64
N LEU A 439 -18.82 -7.66 31.57
CA LEU A 439 -17.97 -8.77 31.96
C LEU A 439 -18.82 -10.04 31.96
N VAL A 440 -18.43 -11.03 31.17
CA VAL A 440 -19.07 -12.36 31.13
C VAL A 440 -18.02 -13.47 31.07
N GLY A 441 -18.40 -14.69 31.40
CA GLY A 441 -17.56 -15.88 31.22
C GLY A 441 -17.59 -16.40 29.79
N ARG A 442 -16.47 -16.97 29.31
CA ARG A 442 -16.35 -17.60 27.99
C ARG A 442 -17.34 -18.75 27.78
N LEU A 443 -17.75 -19.43 28.85
CA LEU A 443 -18.67 -20.56 28.82
C LEU A 443 -20.12 -20.14 29.03
N ASP A 444 -20.41 -18.86 29.21
CA ASP A 444 -21.76 -18.38 29.45
C ASP A 444 -22.62 -18.44 28.18
N SER A 445 -23.87 -18.87 28.36
CA SER A 445 -24.85 -18.98 27.29
C SER A 445 -25.64 -17.69 27.15
N TRP A 446 -25.54 -17.07 25.98
CA TRP A 446 -26.39 -15.96 25.54
C TRP A 446 -27.77 -16.41 25.01
N LYS A 447 -28.14 -17.69 25.18
CA LYS A 447 -29.46 -18.21 24.77
C LYS A 447 -30.49 -18.02 25.89
N ARG A 448 -31.74 -17.72 25.53
CA ARG A 448 -32.86 -17.59 26.48
C ARG A 448 -33.29 -18.90 27.16
N GLN A 449 -32.93 -20.06 26.59
CA GLN A 449 -33.36 -21.38 27.10
C GLN A 449 -32.18 -22.15 27.74
N GLY A 450 -32.42 -22.75 28.92
CA GLY A 450 -31.49 -23.65 29.61
C GLY A 450 -31.09 -23.18 31.03
N ALA A 451 -30.31 -24.00 31.75
CA ALA A 451 -29.71 -23.60 33.02
C ALA A 451 -28.60 -22.56 32.74
N GLY A 452 -28.87 -21.28 33.00
CA GLY A 452 -27.93 -20.20 32.74
C GLY A 452 -26.73 -20.18 33.69
N THR A 453 -25.59 -19.72 33.17
CA THR A 453 -24.38 -19.40 33.93
C THR A 453 -24.05 -17.92 33.77
N TYR A 454 -23.29 -17.39 34.72
CA TYR A 454 -22.67 -16.07 34.64
C TYR A 454 -21.27 -16.15 35.25
N LEU A 455 -20.25 -15.60 34.58
CA LEU A 455 -18.83 -15.73 34.94
C LEU A 455 -18.39 -17.20 35.05
N ASN A 456 -18.85 -18.05 34.12
CA ASN A 456 -18.56 -19.49 34.06
C ASN A 456 -19.09 -20.31 35.26
N MET A 457 -19.98 -19.75 36.09
CA MET A 457 -20.59 -20.45 37.21
C MET A 457 -22.12 -20.40 37.17
N SER A 458 -22.78 -21.38 37.79
CA SER A 458 -24.24 -21.36 37.90
C SER A 458 -24.71 -20.11 38.67
N TRP A 459 -25.89 -19.59 38.32
CA TRP A 459 -26.49 -18.45 39.04
C TRP A 459 -26.54 -18.64 40.56
N ARG A 460 -26.82 -19.87 41.03
CA ARG A 460 -26.83 -20.22 42.45
C ARG A 460 -25.47 -19.99 43.12
N GLU A 461 -24.39 -20.42 42.47
CA GLU A 461 -23.04 -20.23 42.99
C GLU A 461 -22.63 -18.76 42.92
N PHE A 462 -23.00 -18.08 41.83
CA PHE A 462 -22.76 -16.65 41.67
C PHE A 462 -23.37 -15.81 42.80
N PHE A 463 -24.65 -16.05 43.14
CA PHE A 463 -25.31 -15.34 44.25
C PHE A 463 -24.66 -15.63 45.60
N LYS A 464 -24.27 -16.88 45.83
CA LYS A 464 -23.59 -17.28 47.07
C LYS A 464 -22.23 -16.58 47.21
N ARG A 465 -21.49 -16.46 46.11
CA ARG A 465 -20.14 -15.87 46.09
C ARG A 465 -20.16 -14.35 46.24
N THR A 466 -21.06 -13.67 45.52
CA THR A 466 -21.08 -12.20 45.42
C THR A 466 -22.00 -11.50 46.42
N GLY A 467 -22.96 -12.22 47.01
CA GLY A 467 -24.01 -11.63 47.85
C GLY A 467 -25.09 -10.86 47.07
N ILE A 468 -25.05 -10.92 45.72
CA ILE A 468 -26.13 -10.46 44.83
C ILE A 468 -27.32 -11.40 44.96
N ARG A 469 -28.53 -10.85 44.89
CA ARG A 469 -29.80 -11.59 44.95
C ARG A 469 -30.51 -11.53 43.60
N ASP A 470 -31.45 -12.43 43.37
CA ASP A 470 -32.20 -12.50 42.11
C ASP A 470 -32.98 -11.21 41.83
N TRP A 471 -33.60 -10.61 42.85
CA TRP A 471 -34.30 -9.32 42.71
C TRP A 471 -33.38 -8.10 42.55
N ASP A 472 -32.06 -8.26 42.72
CA ASP A 472 -31.12 -7.19 42.31
C ASP A 472 -30.99 -7.16 40.77
N LEU A 473 -31.28 -8.27 40.08
CA LEU A 473 -31.06 -8.44 38.64
C LEU A 473 -32.33 -8.36 37.81
N TRP A 474 -33.43 -8.90 38.32
CA TRP A 474 -34.72 -8.95 37.62
C TRP A 474 -35.83 -8.36 38.47
N ASP A 475 -36.84 -7.80 37.82
CA ASP A 475 -38.03 -7.34 38.52
C ASP A 475 -38.79 -8.55 39.11
N PRO A 476 -39.48 -8.41 40.24
CA PRO A 476 -40.18 -9.52 40.90
C PRO A 476 -41.16 -10.26 39.96
N ASP A 477 -41.76 -9.53 39.02
CA ASP A 477 -42.75 -10.02 38.07
C ASP A 477 -42.14 -10.68 36.83
N THR A 478 -40.82 -10.65 36.64
CA THR A 478 -40.16 -11.30 35.50
C THR A 478 -40.34 -12.82 35.57
N PRO A 479 -40.96 -13.48 34.57
CA PRO A 479 -41.18 -14.92 34.55
C PRO A 479 -39.86 -15.70 34.64
N PRO A 480 -39.79 -16.84 35.37
CA PRO A 480 -38.58 -17.65 35.48
C PRO A 480 -37.95 -18.03 34.14
N GLU A 481 -38.76 -18.29 33.11
CA GLU A 481 -38.34 -18.61 31.74
C GLU A 481 -37.68 -17.44 31.00
N GLU A 482 -37.86 -16.21 31.47
CA GLU A 482 -37.23 -15.01 30.90
C GLU A 482 -35.97 -14.59 31.68
N ARG A 483 -35.72 -15.17 32.86
CA ARG A 483 -34.56 -14.86 33.70
C ARG A 483 -33.30 -15.52 33.14
N CYS A 484 -32.55 -14.76 32.35
CA CYS A 484 -31.32 -15.22 31.72
C CYS A 484 -30.28 -14.09 31.67
N LEU A 485 -29.07 -14.38 31.14
CA LEU A 485 -27.99 -13.41 31.03
C LEU A 485 -28.42 -12.14 30.26
N LEU A 486 -29.22 -12.31 29.21
CA LEU A 486 -29.70 -11.22 28.36
C LEU A 486 -30.58 -10.20 29.11
N SER A 487 -31.40 -10.67 30.04
CA SER A 487 -32.38 -9.87 30.79
C SER A 487 -31.89 -9.41 32.17
N ALA A 488 -30.75 -9.92 32.65
CA ALA A 488 -30.19 -9.59 33.96
C ALA A 488 -29.57 -8.18 33.97
N ARG A 489 -30.00 -7.31 34.90
CA ARG A 489 -29.48 -5.93 35.08
C ARG A 489 -28.09 -5.90 35.74
N LEU A 490 -27.10 -6.40 35.02
CA LEU A 490 -25.73 -6.58 35.50
C LEU A 490 -24.86 -5.34 35.35
N PHE A 491 -25.09 -4.54 34.30
CA PHE A 491 -24.09 -3.60 33.79
C PHE A 491 -24.39 -2.18 34.27
N PRO A 492 -23.54 -1.59 35.13
CA PRO A 492 -23.67 -0.19 35.53
C PRO A 492 -23.51 0.73 34.31
N VAL A 493 -24.39 1.71 34.21
CA VAL A 493 -24.36 2.72 33.13
C VAL A 493 -24.37 4.16 33.65
N LEU A 494 -24.77 4.36 34.91
CA LEU A 494 -24.63 5.63 35.61
C LEU A 494 -24.41 5.40 37.11
N HIS A 495 -23.49 6.14 37.72
CA HIS A 495 -23.31 6.20 39.18
C HIS A 495 -23.54 7.64 39.69
N PRO A 496 -24.26 7.86 40.82
CA PRO A 496 -24.61 9.21 41.28
C PRO A 496 -23.43 10.14 41.61
N SER A 497 -22.31 9.58 42.07
CA SER A 497 -21.19 10.37 42.64
C SER A 497 -19.82 10.16 42.00
N ARG A 498 -19.68 9.27 40.99
CA ARG A 498 -18.38 9.00 40.34
C ARG A 498 -18.54 8.52 38.90
N ALA A 499 -17.45 8.60 38.14
CA ALA A 499 -17.37 7.98 36.82
C ALA A 499 -17.29 6.45 36.95
N LEU A 500 -17.87 5.76 35.96
CA LEU A 500 -17.81 4.31 35.85
C LEU A 500 -16.52 3.85 35.17
N GLY A 501 -16.02 2.69 35.56
CA GLY A 501 -14.87 2.01 34.97
C GLY A 501 -14.98 0.49 35.07
N PRO A 502 -14.02 -0.27 34.50
CA PRO A 502 -14.04 -1.73 34.55
C PRO A 502 -14.10 -2.28 35.98
N GLN A 503 -13.58 -1.56 36.97
CA GLN A 503 -13.66 -1.95 38.38
C GLN A 503 -15.10 -2.19 38.87
N ASP A 504 -16.09 -1.55 38.24
CA ASP A 504 -17.51 -1.68 38.60
C ASP A 504 -18.15 -3.02 38.20
N VAL A 505 -17.44 -3.80 37.39
CA VAL A 505 -17.79 -5.17 37.03
C VAL A 505 -16.72 -6.18 37.46
N LEU A 506 -15.44 -5.78 37.49
CA LEU A 506 -14.32 -6.66 37.86
C LEU A 506 -14.34 -7.10 39.34
N TRP A 507 -14.93 -6.31 40.24
CA TRP A 507 -15.06 -6.70 41.66
C TRP A 507 -15.80 -8.03 41.84
N MET A 508 -16.64 -8.44 40.87
CA MET A 508 -17.35 -9.73 40.91
C MET A 508 -16.42 -10.94 40.79
N LEU A 509 -15.19 -10.74 40.29
CA LEU A 509 -14.17 -11.78 40.19
C LEU A 509 -13.54 -12.09 41.55
N ASP A 510 -13.46 -11.12 42.46
CA ASP A 510 -13.04 -11.32 43.85
C ASP A 510 -13.77 -10.36 44.82
N PRO A 511 -14.98 -10.73 45.28
CA PRO A 511 -15.83 -9.84 46.06
C PRO A 511 -15.37 -9.60 47.51
N GLN A 512 -14.25 -10.17 47.95
CA GLN A 512 -13.81 -10.14 49.36
C GLN A 512 -12.87 -8.98 49.71
N GLU A 513 -12.37 -8.22 48.74
CA GLU A 513 -11.26 -7.27 48.96
C GLU A 513 -11.64 -5.98 49.74
N ASP A 514 -12.92 -5.60 49.86
CA ASP A 514 -13.31 -4.26 50.36
C ASP A 514 -14.42 -4.19 51.43
N GLY A 515 -14.79 -5.32 52.04
CA GLY A 515 -15.86 -5.35 53.03
C GLY A 515 -17.27 -5.03 52.47
N GLY A 516 -17.48 -5.30 51.18
CA GLY A 516 -18.76 -5.16 50.47
C GLY A 516 -19.06 -3.74 50.00
N GLU A 517 -18.06 -2.88 49.91
CA GLU A 517 -18.19 -1.52 49.39
C GLU A 517 -18.54 -1.53 47.90
N ALA A 518 -17.87 -2.36 47.10
CA ALA A 518 -18.12 -2.51 45.68
C ALA A 518 -19.54 -3.02 45.41
N LEU A 519 -20.03 -3.99 46.19
CA LEU A 519 -21.42 -4.47 46.08
C LEU A 519 -22.43 -3.35 46.39
N ARG A 520 -22.16 -2.50 47.40
CA ARG A 520 -23.01 -1.34 47.71
C ARG A 520 -22.99 -0.33 46.58
N ALA A 521 -21.81 0.02 46.06
CA ALA A 521 -21.65 0.94 44.94
C ALA A 521 -22.32 0.42 43.66
N TRP A 522 -22.20 -0.88 43.40
CA TRP A 522 -22.86 -1.56 42.28
C TRP A 522 -24.38 -1.52 42.44
N ARG A 523 -24.93 -1.69 43.66
CA ARG A 523 -26.36 -1.52 43.98
C ARG A 523 -26.87 -0.08 43.85
N THR A 524 -26.04 0.92 44.14
CA THR A 524 -26.42 2.33 43.98
C THR A 524 -26.35 2.83 42.55
N SER A 525 -25.70 2.07 41.65
CA SER A 525 -25.61 2.41 40.24
C SER A 525 -26.93 2.13 39.53
N TRP A 526 -27.27 2.96 38.55
CA TRP A 526 -28.27 2.58 37.55
C TRP A 526 -27.65 1.53 36.63
N ARG A 527 -28.31 0.38 36.53
CA ARG A 527 -27.85 -0.77 35.75
C ARG A 527 -28.84 -1.15 34.68
N LEU A 528 -28.32 -1.61 33.56
CA LEU A 528 -29.08 -2.15 32.44
C LEU A 528 -28.73 -3.63 32.23
N SER A 529 -29.69 -4.36 31.67
CA SER A 529 -29.40 -5.66 31.07
C SER A 529 -28.77 -5.50 29.68
N TRP A 530 -28.24 -6.58 29.10
CA TRP A 530 -27.72 -6.51 27.72
C TRP A 530 -28.82 -6.10 26.73
N GLU A 531 -30.03 -6.64 26.87
CA GLU A 531 -31.18 -6.28 26.02
C GLU A 531 -31.54 -4.80 26.10
N GLN A 532 -31.33 -4.16 27.25
CA GLN A 532 -31.58 -2.74 27.45
C GLN A 532 -30.39 -1.87 27.01
N LEU A 533 -29.16 -2.39 27.15
CA LEU A 533 -27.92 -1.67 26.84
C LEU A 533 -27.69 -1.58 25.33
N GLN A 534 -27.98 -2.64 24.59
CA GLN A 534 -27.65 -2.76 23.17
C GLN A 534 -28.27 -1.67 22.26
N PRO A 535 -29.55 -1.23 22.45
CA PRO A 535 -30.09 -0.09 21.72
C PRO A 535 -29.44 1.26 22.07
N CYS A 536 -28.74 1.34 23.20
CA CYS A 536 -28.07 2.55 23.66
C CYS A 536 -26.62 2.66 23.16
N VAL A 537 -26.08 1.66 22.47
CA VAL A 537 -24.69 1.64 22.00
C VAL A 537 -24.47 2.69 20.89
N ASP A 538 -23.44 3.52 21.05
CA ASP A 538 -23.06 4.55 20.09
C ASP A 538 -22.08 3.99 19.06
N ARG A 539 -22.62 3.40 17.99
CA ARG A 539 -21.84 2.81 16.89
C ARG A 539 -20.95 3.83 16.17
N ALA A 540 -21.38 5.09 16.08
CA ALA A 540 -20.58 6.15 15.47
C ALA A 540 -19.33 6.43 16.31
N ALA A 541 -19.49 6.54 17.63
CA ALA A 541 -18.38 6.72 18.55
C ALA A 541 -17.44 5.51 18.57
N THR A 542 -17.99 4.28 18.54
CA THR A 542 -17.19 3.06 18.48
C THR A 542 -16.32 3.02 17.21
N LEU A 543 -16.89 3.21 16.01
CA LEU A 543 -16.12 3.21 14.76
C LEU A 543 -15.09 4.36 14.71
N ALA A 544 -15.45 5.55 15.22
CA ALA A 544 -14.52 6.67 15.31
C ALA A 544 -13.33 6.36 16.24
N SER A 545 -13.59 5.74 17.40
CA SER A 545 -12.56 5.30 18.35
C SER A 545 -11.62 4.26 17.74
N ARG A 546 -12.17 3.25 17.04
CA ARG A 546 -11.38 2.25 16.30
C ARG A 546 -10.47 2.90 15.25
N ARG A 547 -11.00 3.86 14.48
CA ARG A 547 -10.23 4.59 13.46
C ARG A 547 -9.11 5.43 14.09
N ASP A 548 -9.39 6.13 15.17
CA ASP A 548 -8.40 6.92 15.89
C ASP A 548 -7.25 6.03 16.40
N LEU A 549 -7.57 4.90 17.03
CA LEU A 549 -6.57 3.95 17.51
C LEU A 549 -5.73 3.34 16.37
N PHE A 550 -6.37 2.97 15.25
CA PHE A 550 -5.67 2.52 14.04
C PHE A 550 -4.68 3.58 13.53
N PHE A 551 -5.03 4.86 13.54
CA PHE A 551 -4.09 5.89 13.11
C PHE A 551 -3.00 6.17 14.14
N ARG A 552 -3.28 6.14 15.45
CA ARG A 552 -2.24 6.31 16.48
C ARG A 552 -1.13 5.26 16.35
N GLN A 553 -1.48 3.98 16.19
CA GLN A 553 -0.48 2.94 15.94
C GLN A 553 0.22 3.10 14.59
N ALA A 554 -0.51 3.54 13.55
CA ALA A 554 0.08 3.80 12.23
C ALA A 554 1.13 4.92 12.27
N LEU A 555 0.93 5.96 13.09
CA LEU A 555 1.95 7.01 13.30
C LEU A 555 3.23 6.44 13.93
N GLN A 556 3.10 5.57 14.94
CA GLN A 556 4.24 4.88 15.56
C GLN A 556 4.94 3.94 14.57
N LYS A 557 4.17 3.19 13.78
CA LYS A 557 4.69 2.35 12.69
C LYS A 557 5.49 3.18 11.69
N ALA A 558 4.95 4.30 11.21
CA ALA A 558 5.65 5.19 10.27
C ALA A 558 6.97 5.72 10.84
N ARG A 559 6.98 6.14 12.11
CA ARG A 559 8.19 6.55 12.83
C ARG A 559 9.22 5.42 12.88
N HIS A 560 8.81 4.25 13.38
CA HIS A 560 9.70 3.10 13.54
C HIS A 560 10.29 2.64 12.20
N VAL A 561 9.48 2.56 11.14
CA VAL A 561 9.93 2.18 9.79
C VAL A 561 11.05 3.09 9.28
N LEU A 562 10.93 4.40 9.53
CA LEU A 562 11.90 5.39 9.09
C LEU A 562 13.16 5.37 9.96
N GLU A 563 13.01 5.43 11.28
CA GLU A 563 14.13 5.46 12.23
C GLU A 563 14.96 4.16 12.21
N ALA A 564 14.29 3.01 12.10
CA ALA A 564 14.94 1.70 11.98
C ALA A 564 15.36 1.35 10.55
N ARG A 565 15.17 2.26 9.57
CA ARG A 565 15.57 2.11 8.16
C ARG A 565 15.01 0.85 7.49
N GLN A 566 13.78 0.49 7.83
CA GLN A 566 13.14 -0.70 7.27
C GLN A 566 12.76 -0.49 5.80
N ASP A 567 12.93 -1.53 4.98
CA ASP A 567 12.51 -1.55 3.57
C ASP A 567 11.00 -1.82 3.41
N LEU A 568 10.19 -1.13 4.22
CA LEU A 568 8.73 -1.17 4.16
C LEU A 568 8.18 0.08 3.49
N SER A 569 7.25 -0.09 2.55
CA SER A 569 6.57 1.04 1.93
C SER A 569 5.57 1.68 2.87
N LEU A 570 5.66 3.00 3.07
CA LEU A 570 4.66 3.78 3.80
C LEU A 570 3.54 4.29 2.88
N ARG A 571 3.57 4.00 1.58
CA ARG A 571 2.59 4.52 0.62
C ARG A 571 1.16 4.05 0.89
N PRO A 572 0.90 2.77 1.23
CA PRO A 572 -0.46 2.33 1.60
C PRO A 572 -0.99 3.06 2.83
N LEU A 573 -0.14 3.27 3.84
CA LEU A 573 -0.46 4.01 5.07
C LEU A 573 -0.72 5.49 4.80
N ILE A 574 0.12 6.14 3.97
CA ILE A 574 -0.07 7.53 3.54
C ILE A 574 -1.43 7.69 2.87
N ARG A 575 -1.79 6.79 1.95
CA ARG A 575 -3.10 6.83 1.28
C ARG A 575 -4.24 6.66 2.28
N ALA A 576 -4.11 5.77 3.26
CA ALA A 576 -5.11 5.58 4.30
C ALA A 576 -5.31 6.87 5.10
N ALA A 577 -4.22 7.46 5.57
CA ALA A 577 -4.24 8.71 6.33
C ALA A 577 -4.87 9.86 5.55
N VAL A 578 -4.55 10.02 4.25
CA VAL A 578 -5.16 11.08 3.44
C VAL A 578 -6.65 10.82 3.18
N ARG A 579 -7.01 9.61 2.73
CA ARG A 579 -8.38 9.27 2.30
C ARG A 579 -9.38 9.26 3.46
N GLU A 580 -8.91 9.02 4.68
CA GLU A 580 -9.73 8.96 5.90
C GLU A 580 -9.60 10.20 6.79
N GLY A 581 -8.92 11.26 6.32
CA GLY A 581 -8.90 12.56 6.99
C GLY A 581 -7.92 12.71 8.14
N CYS A 582 -6.85 11.92 8.16
CA CYS A 582 -5.73 12.00 9.12
C CYS A 582 -4.37 12.46 8.53
N PRO A 583 -4.28 13.32 7.49
CA PRO A 583 -2.98 13.71 6.94
C PRO A 583 -2.15 14.59 7.89
N GLY A 584 -2.79 15.41 8.74
CA GLY A 584 -2.11 16.36 9.63
C GLY A 584 -1.19 15.69 10.67
N PRO A 585 -1.69 14.76 11.51
CA PRO A 585 -0.85 14.02 12.46
C PRO A 585 0.28 13.23 11.78
N LEU A 586 0.05 12.71 10.58
CA LEU A 586 1.08 12.02 9.80
C LEU A 586 2.17 13.00 9.33
N LEU A 587 1.81 14.15 8.76
CA LEU A 587 2.76 15.20 8.38
C LEU A 587 3.61 15.64 9.57
N ALA A 588 2.99 15.90 10.72
CA ALA A 588 3.71 16.29 11.94
C ALA A 588 4.68 15.19 12.41
N THR A 589 4.29 13.92 12.32
CA THR A 589 5.16 12.79 12.67
C THR A 589 6.36 12.69 11.72
N LEU A 590 6.13 12.85 10.41
CA LEU A 590 7.20 12.84 9.40
C LEU A 590 8.16 14.02 9.57
N ASP A 591 7.63 15.21 9.87
CA ASP A 591 8.43 16.40 10.18
C ASP A 591 9.29 16.17 11.44
N GLN A 592 8.73 15.57 12.49
CA GLN A 592 9.48 15.23 13.72
C GLN A 592 10.61 14.22 13.44
N VAL A 593 10.33 13.18 12.66
CA VAL A 593 11.35 12.20 12.26
C VAL A 593 12.45 12.88 11.44
N ALA A 594 12.09 13.74 10.49
CA ALA A 594 13.06 14.46 9.67
C ALA A 594 13.93 15.42 10.49
N ALA A 595 13.33 16.18 11.41
CA ALA A 595 14.01 17.15 12.26
C ALA A 595 14.92 16.49 13.31
N GLY A 596 14.49 15.35 13.86
CA GLY A 596 15.23 14.59 14.88
C GLY A 596 16.24 13.58 14.32
N ALA A 597 16.30 13.39 12.99
CA ALA A 597 17.17 12.41 12.38
C ALA A 597 18.66 12.80 12.51
N GLY A 598 19.45 11.92 13.15
CA GLY A 598 20.92 12.02 13.11
C GLY A 598 21.54 11.58 11.78
N ASP A 599 20.76 10.92 10.92
CA ASP A 599 21.19 10.41 9.63
C ASP A 599 20.49 11.13 8.46
N PRO A 600 21.24 11.69 7.49
CA PRO A 600 20.66 12.40 6.35
C PRO A 600 19.74 11.56 5.46
N GLY A 601 19.94 10.23 5.39
CA GLY A 601 19.09 9.32 4.63
C GLY A 601 17.71 9.16 5.27
N VAL A 602 17.65 9.04 6.60
CA VAL A 602 16.38 9.03 7.36
C VAL A 602 15.63 10.33 7.15
N ALA A 603 16.30 11.48 7.28
CA ALA A 603 15.70 12.79 7.04
C ALA A 603 15.19 12.95 5.59
N ALA A 604 15.99 12.57 4.60
CA ALA A 604 15.62 12.66 3.19
C ALA A 604 14.40 11.77 2.86
N ARG A 605 14.36 10.56 3.41
CA ARG A 605 13.22 9.65 3.23
C ARG A 605 11.95 10.19 3.90
N ALA A 606 12.05 10.74 5.11
CA ALA A 606 10.91 11.35 5.79
C ALA A 606 10.35 12.55 5.00
N LEU A 607 11.21 13.43 4.46
CA LEU A 607 10.81 14.53 3.58
C LEU A 607 10.18 14.04 2.28
N ALA A 608 10.69 12.96 1.69
CA ALA A 608 10.07 12.34 0.52
C ALA A 608 8.68 11.77 0.84
N CYS A 609 8.49 11.18 2.02
CA CYS A 609 7.17 10.76 2.51
C CYS A 609 6.21 11.94 2.69
N VAL A 610 6.69 13.11 3.17
CA VAL A 610 5.86 14.33 3.20
C VAL A 610 5.41 14.72 1.78
N ALA A 611 6.32 14.68 0.80
CA ALA A 611 5.97 14.93 -0.59
C ALA A 611 4.94 13.92 -1.14
N ASP A 612 4.98 12.67 -0.70
CA ASP A 612 3.97 11.65 -1.03
C ASP A 612 2.61 11.94 -0.38
N VAL A 613 2.58 12.39 0.88
CA VAL A 613 1.34 12.84 1.54
C VAL A 613 0.72 13.99 0.77
N LEU A 614 1.49 15.04 0.44
CA LEU A 614 1.03 16.20 -0.32
C LEU A 614 0.54 15.81 -1.73
N GLY A 615 1.26 14.92 -2.41
CA GLY A 615 0.84 14.39 -3.70
C GLY A 615 -0.44 13.59 -3.62
N CYS A 616 -0.65 12.83 -2.54
CA CYS A 616 -1.89 12.09 -2.29
C CYS A 616 -3.06 13.03 -1.99
N MET A 617 -2.84 14.08 -1.19
CA MET A 617 -3.85 15.11 -0.89
C MET A 617 -4.30 15.89 -2.12
N ALA A 618 -3.46 15.96 -3.16
CA ALA A 618 -3.83 16.60 -4.42
C ALA A 618 -4.77 15.73 -5.29
N GLU A 619 -5.01 14.46 -4.94
CA GLU A 619 -5.94 13.54 -5.62
C GLU A 619 -5.72 13.41 -7.15
N GLY A 620 -4.46 13.53 -7.58
CA GLY A 620 -4.10 13.51 -9.01
C GLY A 620 -4.45 14.80 -9.75
N HIS A 621 -4.92 15.83 -9.05
CA HIS A 621 -5.14 17.18 -9.56
C HIS A 621 -3.88 18.04 -9.31
N GLY A 622 -3.72 19.14 -10.05
CA GLY A 622 -2.58 20.06 -9.85
C GLY A 622 -1.34 19.81 -10.71
N GLY A 623 -1.38 18.82 -11.61
CA GLY A 623 -0.34 18.57 -12.61
C GLY A 623 0.76 17.62 -12.16
N LEU A 624 1.89 17.61 -12.88
CA LEU A 624 2.99 16.67 -12.64
C LEU A 624 3.81 17.05 -11.41
N ARG A 625 4.31 16.07 -10.66
CA ARG A 625 5.31 16.32 -9.60
C ARG A 625 6.72 16.52 -10.16
N SER A 626 6.91 16.44 -11.47
CA SER A 626 8.15 16.86 -12.13
C SER A 626 8.13 18.39 -12.35
N GLY A 627 9.22 19.06 -11.99
CA GLY A 627 9.34 20.52 -12.17
C GLY A 627 10.44 21.16 -11.33
N PRO A 628 10.66 22.47 -11.48
CA PRO A 628 11.64 23.22 -10.70
C PRO A 628 11.20 23.34 -9.24
N ALA A 629 12.18 23.31 -8.34
CA ALA A 629 12.00 23.45 -6.90
C ALA A 629 12.67 24.72 -6.35
N ALA A 630 12.72 25.82 -7.11
CA ALA A 630 13.48 27.03 -6.79
C ALA A 630 12.59 28.27 -6.55
N ASN A 631 11.47 28.10 -5.85
CA ASN A 631 10.60 29.21 -5.53
C ASN A 631 11.27 30.08 -4.44
N PRO A 632 11.32 31.41 -4.59
CA PRO A 632 11.99 32.29 -3.63
C PRO A 632 11.54 32.11 -2.16
N GLU A 633 10.26 31.82 -1.92
CA GLU A 633 9.71 31.61 -0.57
C GLU A 633 10.34 30.40 0.14
N TRP A 634 10.77 29.39 -0.62
CA TRP A 634 11.35 28.15 -0.11
C TRP A 634 12.88 28.20 0.05
N MET A 635 13.52 29.29 -0.40
CA MET A 635 14.98 29.43 -0.32
C MET A 635 15.49 29.57 1.11
N ARG A 636 14.70 30.19 2.00
CA ARG A 636 15.05 30.29 3.42
C ARG A 636 15.13 28.91 4.07
N PRO A 637 14.11 28.02 4.00
CA PRO A 637 14.23 26.64 4.45
C PRO A 637 15.45 25.90 3.91
N PHE A 638 15.74 26.02 2.61
CA PHE A 638 16.90 25.38 1.99
C PHE A 638 18.24 25.86 2.56
N SER A 639 18.36 27.15 2.90
CA SER A 639 19.58 27.71 3.48
C SER A 639 19.94 27.11 4.84
N TYR A 640 18.94 26.75 5.66
CA TYR A 640 19.17 26.03 6.93
C TYR A 640 19.71 24.64 6.67
N LEU A 641 19.06 23.88 5.77
CA LEU A 641 19.51 22.55 5.39
C LEU A 641 20.94 22.57 4.85
N GLU A 642 21.29 23.54 3.99
CA GLU A 642 22.64 23.69 3.44
C GLU A 642 23.71 23.92 4.50
N ARG A 643 23.37 24.60 5.60
CA ARG A 643 24.24 24.83 6.77
C ARG A 643 24.28 23.65 7.75
N GLY A 644 23.49 22.61 7.50
CA GLY A 644 23.38 21.43 8.37
C GLY A 644 22.40 21.59 9.53
N ASP A 645 21.61 22.67 9.57
CA ASP A 645 20.52 22.86 10.53
C ASP A 645 19.26 22.15 10.03
N LEU A 646 19.17 20.84 10.34
CA LEU A 646 18.04 20.00 9.95
C LEU A 646 16.75 20.45 10.62
N ALA A 647 16.77 20.65 11.94
CA ALA A 647 15.57 21.00 12.71
C ALA A 647 14.97 22.33 12.23
N GLY A 648 15.79 23.39 12.13
CA GLY A 648 15.34 24.69 11.65
C GLY A 648 14.90 24.66 10.18
N GLY A 649 15.56 23.84 9.34
CA GLY A 649 15.18 23.65 7.95
C GLY A 649 13.82 22.98 7.78
N VAL A 650 13.57 21.88 8.51
CA VAL A 650 12.29 21.16 8.47
C VAL A 650 11.15 22.02 9.04
N GLU A 651 11.38 22.71 10.15
CA GLU A 651 10.40 23.64 10.71
C GLU A 651 10.01 24.73 9.71
N ALA A 652 10.99 25.34 9.04
CA ALA A 652 10.74 26.34 8.00
C ALA A 652 10.01 25.75 6.78
N LEU A 653 10.31 24.51 6.37
CA LEU A 653 9.57 23.81 5.31
C LEU A 653 8.10 23.58 5.69
N ALA A 654 7.83 23.21 6.94
CA ALA A 654 6.48 23.03 7.45
C ALA A 654 5.70 24.35 7.45
N GLN A 655 6.34 25.45 7.89
CA GLN A 655 5.73 26.78 7.88
C GLN A 655 5.36 27.23 6.46
N GLU A 656 6.22 27.03 5.46
CA GLU A 656 5.88 27.38 4.05
C GLU A 656 4.82 26.45 3.46
N ARG A 657 4.87 25.15 3.78
CA ARG A 657 3.85 24.18 3.37
C ARG A 657 2.47 24.59 3.87
N ASP A 658 2.35 24.98 5.13
CA ASP A 658 1.06 25.28 5.75
C ASP A 658 0.44 26.55 5.17
N LYS A 659 1.26 27.52 4.75
CA LYS A 659 0.80 28.67 3.94
C LYS A 659 0.21 28.23 2.61
N TRP A 660 0.83 27.27 1.93
CA TRP A 660 0.40 26.85 0.59
C TRP A 660 -0.75 25.83 0.62
N GLY A 661 -0.85 25.03 1.68
CA GLY A 661 -1.78 23.91 1.82
C GLY A 661 -3.26 24.32 1.78
N THR A 662 -3.59 25.58 2.06
CA THR A 662 -4.96 26.11 2.03
C THR A 662 -5.43 26.51 0.63
N PHE A 663 -4.54 26.55 -0.38
CA PHE A 663 -4.80 27.17 -1.68
C PHE A 663 -4.94 26.18 -2.86
N GLY A 664 -5.26 24.91 -2.58
CA GLY A 664 -5.72 23.92 -3.58
C GLY A 664 -4.64 23.00 -4.17
N PRO A 665 -5.04 22.03 -5.04
CA PRO A 665 -4.19 20.90 -5.46
C PRO A 665 -2.89 21.28 -6.18
N ALA A 666 -2.89 22.35 -6.97
CA ALA A 666 -1.70 22.79 -7.70
C ALA A 666 -0.55 23.22 -6.77
N LEU A 667 -0.87 23.87 -5.64
CA LEU A 667 0.12 24.29 -4.67
C LEU A 667 0.61 23.13 -3.80
N LEU A 668 -0.24 22.13 -3.52
CA LEU A 668 0.19 20.87 -2.88
C LEU A 668 1.24 20.14 -3.72
N VAL A 669 1.00 19.99 -5.03
CA VAL A 669 1.97 19.36 -5.95
C VAL A 669 3.26 20.16 -6.03
N ARG A 670 3.18 21.50 -6.07
CA ARG A 670 4.38 22.36 -6.07
C ARG A 670 5.14 22.29 -4.75
N ALA A 671 4.47 22.28 -3.60
CA ALA A 671 5.10 22.08 -2.29
C ALA A 671 5.81 20.73 -2.22
N ALA A 672 5.19 19.65 -2.72
CA ALA A 672 5.82 18.34 -2.80
C ALA A 672 7.16 18.36 -3.57
N ARG A 673 7.27 19.15 -4.65
CA ARG A 673 8.54 19.35 -5.39
C ARG A 673 9.61 20.00 -4.52
N HIS A 674 9.25 20.94 -3.66
CA HIS A 674 10.19 21.59 -2.75
C HIS A 674 10.67 20.65 -1.63
N TYR A 675 9.81 19.75 -1.13
CA TYR A 675 10.23 18.68 -0.21
C TYR A 675 11.18 17.68 -0.88
N GLU A 676 10.91 17.29 -2.14
CA GLU A 676 11.88 16.50 -2.92
C GLU A 676 13.21 17.25 -3.10
N GLY A 677 13.15 18.56 -3.38
CA GLY A 677 14.32 19.43 -3.46
C GLY A 677 15.11 19.48 -2.15
N ALA A 678 14.44 19.56 -1.00
CA ALA A 678 15.07 19.47 0.31
C ALA A 678 15.77 18.13 0.52
N GLY A 679 15.14 17.02 0.14
CA GLY A 679 15.78 15.70 0.14
C GLY A 679 17.04 15.66 -0.72
N GLN A 680 17.04 16.30 -1.89
CA GLN A 680 18.23 16.40 -2.74
C GLN A 680 19.38 17.19 -2.09
N ILE A 681 19.08 18.21 -1.28
CA ILE A 681 20.12 18.93 -0.52
C ILE A 681 20.84 17.98 0.45
N LEU A 682 20.10 17.08 1.09
CA LEU A 682 20.65 16.08 2.01
C LEU A 682 21.46 15.00 1.30
N ILE A 683 20.97 14.49 0.15
CA ILE A 683 21.74 13.59 -0.72
C ILE A 683 23.06 14.24 -1.12
N ARG A 684 23.00 15.51 -1.53
CA ARG A 684 24.18 16.28 -1.94
C ARG A 684 25.20 16.38 -0.81
N GLN A 685 24.78 16.63 0.43
CA GLN A 685 25.68 16.64 1.59
C GLN A 685 26.27 15.27 1.87
N ALA A 686 25.49 14.20 1.77
CA ALA A 686 25.98 12.83 1.91
C ALA A 686 27.05 12.51 0.84
N VAL A 687 26.81 12.87 -0.42
CA VAL A 687 27.77 12.62 -1.52
C VAL A 687 29.01 13.52 -1.42
N LYS A 688 28.89 14.75 -0.88
CA LYS A 688 30.07 15.61 -0.60
C LYS A 688 31.10 14.92 0.30
N SER A 689 30.71 13.94 1.10
CA SER A 689 31.65 13.12 1.90
C SER A 689 32.70 12.40 1.05
N ALA A 690 32.43 12.13 -0.24
CA ALA A 690 33.36 11.54 -1.20
C ALA A 690 34.62 12.41 -1.40
N GLN A 691 34.55 13.72 -1.11
CA GLN A 691 35.69 14.63 -1.19
C GLN A 691 36.87 14.19 -0.30
N ARG A 692 36.60 13.41 0.76
CA ARG A 692 37.65 12.84 1.64
C ARG A 692 38.59 11.88 0.91
N PHE A 693 38.17 11.34 -0.25
CA PHE A 693 38.95 10.44 -1.08
C PHE A 693 39.64 11.15 -2.25
N VAL A 694 39.48 12.48 -2.36
CA VAL A 694 40.16 13.28 -3.38
C VAL A 694 41.53 13.69 -2.85
N SER A 695 42.58 13.10 -3.39
CA SER A 695 43.97 13.41 -3.08
C SER A 695 44.71 13.91 -4.32
N THR A 696 45.63 14.86 -4.11
CA THR A 696 46.47 15.41 -5.17
C THR A 696 47.91 15.52 -4.69
N GLU A 697 48.87 15.25 -5.57
CA GLU A 697 50.30 15.36 -5.30
C GLU A 697 50.91 16.57 -6.02
N PRO A 698 51.75 17.40 -5.37
CA PRO A 698 52.45 18.47 -6.05
C PRO A 698 53.41 17.93 -7.10
N VAL A 699 53.38 18.49 -8.31
CA VAL A 699 54.31 18.19 -9.40
C VAL A 699 54.80 19.47 -10.05
N GLU A 700 55.85 19.38 -10.87
CA GLU A 700 56.37 20.53 -11.60
C GLU A 700 55.27 21.18 -12.45
N ARG A 701 55.10 22.49 -12.26
CA ARG A 701 54.09 23.29 -12.96
C ARG A 701 54.49 23.43 -14.45
N PRO A 702 53.59 23.11 -15.40
CA PRO A 702 53.84 23.38 -16.81
C PRO A 702 54.11 24.87 -17.05
N ALA A 703 54.95 25.17 -18.04
CA ALA A 703 55.26 26.56 -18.40
C ALA A 703 53.99 27.31 -18.86
N PRO A 704 53.88 28.64 -18.62
CA PRO A 704 52.80 29.43 -19.21
C PRO A 704 52.74 29.23 -20.73
N GLY A 705 51.52 29.09 -21.27
CA GLY A 705 51.28 28.79 -22.69
C GLY A 705 51.26 27.30 -23.03
N GLN A 706 51.81 26.43 -22.18
CA GLN A 706 51.90 24.99 -22.45
C GLN A 706 50.57 24.27 -22.23
N TRP A 707 50.10 23.54 -23.25
CA TRP A 707 48.85 22.79 -23.20
C TRP A 707 49.01 21.44 -22.49
N VAL A 708 48.11 21.19 -21.54
CA VAL A 708 47.79 19.87 -21.00
C VAL A 708 46.54 19.37 -21.72
N VAL A 709 46.57 18.17 -22.29
CA VAL A 709 45.46 17.56 -23.02
C VAL A 709 45.04 16.26 -22.33
N ALA A 710 43.75 16.15 -22.01
CA ALA A 710 43.08 14.97 -21.50
C ALA A 710 42.14 14.40 -22.58
N ASP A 711 42.35 13.14 -22.97
CA ASP A 711 41.50 12.40 -23.92
C ASP A 711 40.85 11.22 -23.18
N CYS A 712 39.53 11.08 -23.31
CA CYS A 712 38.73 10.05 -22.65
C CYS A 712 37.89 9.23 -23.65
N PRO A 713 37.78 7.91 -23.46
CA PRO A 713 36.77 7.09 -24.14
C PRO A 713 35.35 7.43 -23.66
N ALA A 714 34.35 6.96 -24.40
CA ALA A 714 32.97 6.90 -23.95
C ALA A 714 32.76 5.65 -23.06
N ARG A 715 31.54 5.43 -22.55
CA ARG A 715 31.23 4.24 -21.75
C ARG A 715 29.91 3.56 -22.12
N VAL A 716 29.84 2.26 -21.90
CA VAL A 716 28.62 1.43 -21.93
C VAL A 716 28.58 0.49 -20.74
N ASP A 717 27.37 0.20 -20.24
CA ASP A 717 27.17 -0.54 -18.99
C ASP A 717 26.51 -1.89 -19.30
N PHE A 718 27.06 -3.02 -18.87
CA PHE A 718 26.45 -4.33 -19.13
C PHE A 718 25.49 -4.78 -18.02
N SER A 719 25.68 -4.27 -16.80
CA SER A 719 24.82 -4.57 -15.67
C SER A 719 24.95 -3.53 -14.56
N GLY A 720 23.93 -3.41 -13.72
CA GLY A 720 24.03 -2.74 -12.42
C GLY A 720 23.68 -1.25 -12.37
N GLY A 721 23.58 -0.56 -13.52
CA GLY A 721 23.24 0.87 -13.55
C GLY A 721 21.92 1.18 -12.83
N TRP A 722 21.86 2.35 -12.19
CA TRP A 722 20.93 2.78 -11.13
C TRP A 722 21.33 2.37 -9.72
N SER A 723 22.02 1.24 -9.51
CA SER A 723 22.52 0.90 -8.16
C SER A 723 23.63 1.85 -7.68
N ASP A 724 24.29 2.53 -8.62
CA ASP A 724 25.31 3.55 -8.40
C ASP A 724 24.74 4.93 -8.03
N THR A 725 23.42 5.10 -8.12
CA THR A 725 22.76 6.40 -7.94
C THR A 725 22.51 6.67 -6.46
N PRO A 726 23.02 7.77 -5.88
CA PRO A 726 22.67 8.19 -4.52
C PRO A 726 21.16 8.47 -4.40
N PRO A 727 20.49 8.02 -3.32
CA PRO A 727 21.07 7.44 -2.11
C PRO A 727 21.31 5.92 -2.18
N LEU A 728 20.81 5.20 -3.21
CA LEU A 728 20.91 3.74 -3.32
C LEU A 728 22.36 3.26 -3.13
N ALA A 729 23.30 3.96 -3.74
CA ALA A 729 24.72 3.65 -3.68
C ALA A 729 25.30 3.54 -2.25
N TYR A 730 24.81 4.34 -1.30
CA TYR A 730 25.31 4.30 0.09
C TYR A 730 24.30 3.71 1.08
N GLU A 731 23.03 3.54 0.71
CA GLU A 731 22.02 2.86 1.55
C GLU A 731 22.04 1.35 1.36
N LEU A 732 22.17 0.90 0.12
CA LEU A 732 22.19 -0.52 -0.25
C LEU A 732 23.59 -1.01 -0.61
N GLY A 733 24.43 -0.10 -1.12
CA GLY A 733 25.61 -0.46 -1.89
C GLY A 733 25.26 -0.58 -3.38
N GLY A 734 26.19 -0.15 -4.23
CA GLY A 734 26.05 -0.22 -5.68
C GLY A 734 27.13 -1.08 -6.31
N ALA A 735 26.81 -1.71 -7.43
CA ALA A 735 27.76 -2.41 -8.28
C ALA A 735 27.37 -2.17 -9.75
N VAL A 736 28.33 -1.75 -10.58
CA VAL A 736 28.11 -1.52 -12.01
C VAL A 736 29.26 -2.11 -12.79
N LEU A 737 28.93 -2.96 -13.77
CA LEU A 737 29.89 -3.49 -14.72
C LEU A 737 29.79 -2.69 -16.02
N GLY A 738 30.90 -2.08 -16.42
CA GLY A 738 30.96 -1.23 -17.60
C GLY A 738 32.27 -1.32 -18.37
N LEU A 739 32.23 -0.86 -19.61
CA LEU A 739 33.36 -0.85 -20.55
C LEU A 739 33.68 0.58 -20.95
N ALA A 740 34.97 0.90 -20.99
CA ALA A 740 35.47 2.07 -21.68
C ALA A 740 35.52 1.76 -23.18
N VAL A 741 34.94 2.62 -24.02
CA VAL A 741 34.82 2.36 -25.45
C VAL A 741 35.24 3.54 -26.31
N ARG A 742 35.97 3.23 -27.38
CA ARG A 742 36.19 4.11 -28.53
C ARG A 742 35.00 3.99 -29.47
N VAL A 743 34.58 5.12 -30.03
CA VAL A 743 33.50 5.17 -31.02
C VAL A 743 34.13 5.55 -32.35
N ASP A 744 33.92 4.71 -33.38
CA ASP A 744 34.52 4.86 -34.71
C ASP A 744 36.05 5.10 -34.65
N GLY A 745 36.72 4.36 -33.77
CA GLY A 745 38.18 4.39 -33.58
C GLY A 745 38.71 5.56 -32.75
N ARG A 746 37.86 6.46 -32.26
CA ARG A 746 38.25 7.69 -31.56
C ARG A 746 37.87 7.68 -30.08
N ARG A 747 38.61 8.48 -29.29
CA ARG A 747 38.22 8.93 -27.95
C ARG A 747 37.45 10.25 -28.11
N PRO A 748 36.10 10.22 -28.03
CA PRO A 748 35.30 11.34 -28.52
C PRO A 748 35.17 12.47 -27.49
N ILE A 749 35.65 12.30 -26.27
CA ILE A 749 35.48 13.24 -25.16
C ILE A 749 36.86 13.70 -24.69
N GLY A 750 37.03 15.00 -24.43
CA GLY A 750 38.28 15.48 -23.87
C GLY A 750 38.28 16.93 -23.45
N ALA A 751 39.38 17.33 -22.84
CA ALA A 751 39.62 18.69 -22.39
C ALA A 751 41.10 19.07 -22.55
N ARG A 752 41.40 20.34 -22.73
CA ARG A 752 42.75 20.87 -22.66
C ARG A 752 42.79 22.12 -21.79
N ALA A 753 43.83 22.25 -20.99
CA ALA A 753 44.03 23.38 -20.11
C ALA A 753 45.46 23.92 -20.21
N ARG A 754 45.64 25.23 -20.13
CA ARG A 754 46.95 25.88 -19.98
C ARG A 754 46.89 27.06 -19.03
N ARG A 755 48.03 27.40 -18.46
CA ARG A 755 48.22 28.67 -17.74
C ARG A 755 48.51 29.77 -18.74
N ILE A 756 47.99 30.97 -18.49
CA ILE A 756 48.22 32.17 -19.31
C ILE A 756 48.70 33.32 -18.42
N PRO A 757 49.45 34.30 -18.95
CA PRO A 757 49.92 35.45 -18.16
C PRO A 757 48.77 36.34 -17.64
N GLU A 758 47.71 36.53 -18.44
CA GLU A 758 46.58 37.37 -18.08
C GLU A 758 45.76 36.73 -16.95
N PRO A 759 45.41 37.46 -15.89
CA PRO A 759 44.69 36.91 -14.73
C PRO A 759 43.18 36.80 -14.99
N VAL A 760 42.82 36.07 -16.04
CA VAL A 760 41.45 35.84 -16.54
C VAL A 760 41.24 34.34 -16.73
N LEU A 761 40.00 33.87 -16.59
CA LEU A 761 39.63 32.52 -17.00
C LEU A 761 38.97 32.55 -18.37
N TRP A 762 39.53 31.83 -19.32
CA TRP A 762 38.94 31.64 -20.65
C TRP A 762 38.36 30.23 -20.76
N LEU A 763 37.03 30.13 -20.84
CA LEU A 763 36.34 28.87 -20.98
C LEU A 763 35.88 28.71 -22.43
N ALA A 764 36.17 27.58 -23.06
CA ALA A 764 35.73 27.25 -24.42
C ALA A 764 34.98 25.93 -24.44
N VAL A 765 33.83 25.91 -25.09
CA VAL A 765 33.04 24.70 -25.36
C VAL A 765 32.80 24.60 -26.87
N GLY A 766 33.20 23.49 -27.48
CA GLY A 766 33.10 23.33 -28.93
C GLY A 766 33.62 21.98 -29.43
N SER A 767 33.81 21.87 -30.75
CA SER A 767 34.48 20.71 -31.34
C SER A 767 36.00 20.83 -31.19
N ARG A 768 36.72 19.70 -31.28
CA ARG A 768 38.18 19.65 -31.06
C ARG A 768 38.98 20.53 -32.04
N GLN A 769 38.43 20.80 -33.23
CA GLN A 769 39.10 21.47 -34.35
C GLN A 769 38.41 22.80 -34.76
N ASP A 770 37.37 23.26 -34.07
CA ASP A 770 36.57 24.40 -34.50
C ASP A 770 37.17 25.78 -34.20
N GLU A 771 37.04 26.69 -35.17
CA GLU A 771 37.13 28.15 -34.97
C GLU A 771 35.83 28.72 -34.35
N MET A 772 34.72 27.97 -34.36
CA MET A 772 33.40 28.36 -33.81
C MET A 772 33.18 27.99 -32.34
N ALA A 773 34.23 27.75 -31.56
CA ALA A 773 34.09 27.48 -30.13
C ALA A 773 33.42 28.66 -29.40
N VAL A 774 32.49 28.36 -28.48
CA VAL A 774 31.86 29.38 -27.65
C VAL A 774 32.81 29.76 -26.54
N TRP A 775 33.36 30.98 -26.61
CA TRP A 775 34.26 31.53 -25.60
C TRP A 775 33.51 32.29 -24.53
N ILE A 776 33.81 31.99 -23.27
CA ILE A 776 33.19 32.57 -22.09
C ILE A 776 34.32 33.12 -21.20
N PRO A 777 34.63 34.43 -21.30
CA PRO A 777 35.60 35.06 -20.40
C PRO A 777 35.01 35.27 -19.01
N CYS A 778 35.73 34.86 -17.97
CA CYS A 778 35.40 35.21 -16.59
C CYS A 778 36.51 36.11 -16.03
N ARG A 779 36.17 37.37 -15.75
CA ARG A 779 37.09 38.42 -15.27
C ARG A 779 36.86 38.76 -13.79
N SER A 780 35.70 38.42 -13.27
CA SER A 780 35.27 38.67 -11.89
C SER A 780 34.71 37.41 -11.24
N LEU A 781 34.48 37.45 -9.92
CA LEU A 781 33.80 36.35 -9.24
C LEU A 781 32.33 36.22 -9.65
N GLU A 782 31.66 37.31 -10.00
CA GLU A 782 30.26 37.33 -10.48
C GLU A 782 30.09 36.47 -11.73
N ASP A 783 31.06 36.49 -12.65
CA ASP A 783 31.06 35.68 -13.87
C ASP A 783 31.06 34.16 -13.59
N VAL A 784 31.46 33.75 -12.39
CA VAL A 784 31.58 32.35 -11.96
C VAL A 784 30.43 31.94 -11.03
N GLN A 785 29.68 32.88 -10.43
CA GLN A 785 28.68 32.61 -9.38
C GLN A 785 27.51 31.73 -9.81
N ASP A 786 27.17 31.73 -11.09
CA ASP A 786 26.10 30.91 -11.68
C ASP A 786 26.50 29.44 -11.90
N TYR A 787 27.66 29.00 -11.40
CA TYR A 787 28.17 27.62 -11.55
C TYR A 787 27.14 26.55 -11.16
N CYS A 788 26.28 26.83 -10.17
CA CYS A 788 25.27 25.90 -9.68
C CYS A 788 24.01 25.81 -10.56
N GLN A 789 23.96 26.56 -11.67
CA GLN A 789 22.87 26.55 -12.64
C GLN A 789 23.29 25.75 -13.89
N PRO A 790 22.82 24.49 -14.08
CA PRO A 790 23.28 23.63 -15.17
C PRO A 790 23.11 24.19 -16.59
N HIS A 791 22.19 25.13 -16.77
CA HIS A 791 21.89 25.76 -18.06
C HIS A 791 22.72 27.03 -18.31
N ALA A 792 23.46 27.51 -17.31
CA ALA A 792 24.31 28.68 -17.46
C ALA A 792 25.50 28.37 -18.40
N PRO A 793 25.93 29.33 -19.24
CA PRO A 793 27.06 29.13 -20.13
C PRO A 793 28.32 28.71 -19.35
N GLY A 794 28.89 27.56 -19.71
CA GLY A 794 30.12 27.07 -19.10
C GLY A 794 30.00 26.61 -17.65
N ALA A 795 28.78 26.38 -17.12
CA ALA A 795 28.56 26.00 -15.72
C ALA A 795 29.45 24.83 -15.25
N LEU A 796 29.57 23.77 -16.06
CA LEU A 796 30.46 22.63 -15.77
C LEU A 796 31.92 23.04 -15.62
N LEU A 797 32.41 23.91 -16.51
CA LEU A 797 33.79 24.39 -16.50
C LEU A 797 34.03 25.32 -15.30
N LYS A 798 33.08 26.21 -14.98
CA LYS A 798 33.09 27.06 -13.78
C LYS A 798 33.16 26.22 -12.51
N ALA A 799 32.33 25.18 -12.39
CA ALA A 799 32.38 24.25 -11.27
C ALA A 799 33.69 23.46 -11.23
N ALA A 800 34.28 23.10 -12.36
CA ALA A 800 35.59 22.44 -12.41
C ALA A 800 36.70 23.33 -11.82
N PHE A 801 36.70 24.64 -12.08
CA PHE A 801 37.65 25.58 -11.46
C PHE A 801 37.50 25.66 -9.94
N ILE A 802 36.25 25.64 -9.45
CA ILE A 802 35.94 25.67 -8.02
C ILE A 802 36.38 24.36 -7.35
N CYS A 803 35.97 23.21 -7.91
CA CYS A 803 36.29 21.90 -7.36
C CYS A 803 37.79 21.55 -7.48
N ALA A 804 38.50 22.10 -8.47
CA ALA A 804 39.95 22.00 -8.56
C ALA A 804 40.68 22.89 -7.53
N GLY A 805 39.97 23.73 -6.76
CA GLY A 805 40.56 24.66 -5.80
C GLY A 805 41.38 25.78 -6.44
N ILE A 806 41.08 26.12 -7.70
CA ILE A 806 41.73 27.24 -8.41
C ILE A 806 40.98 28.55 -8.11
N VAL A 807 39.67 28.48 -7.91
CA VAL A 807 38.82 29.62 -7.58
C VAL A 807 38.05 29.35 -6.30
N SER A 808 38.04 30.32 -5.38
CA SER A 808 37.16 30.34 -4.22
C SER A 808 36.14 31.46 -4.36
N VAL A 809 34.88 31.11 -4.62
CA VAL A 809 33.79 32.06 -4.89
C VAL A 809 33.40 32.88 -3.66
N HIS A 810 33.63 32.34 -2.46
CA HIS A 810 33.31 33.00 -1.18
C HIS A 810 34.50 33.76 -0.57
N SER A 811 35.60 33.88 -1.31
CA SER A 811 36.76 34.66 -0.88
C SER A 811 36.49 36.16 -0.99
N GLU A 812 37.04 36.95 -0.07
CA GLU A 812 37.06 38.42 -0.18
C GLU A 812 38.02 38.91 -1.28
N LEU A 813 38.94 38.06 -1.73
CA LEU A 813 39.90 38.41 -2.79
C LEU A 813 39.23 38.37 -4.17
N PRO A 814 39.40 39.40 -5.02
CA PRO A 814 38.96 39.36 -6.41
C PRO A 814 39.56 38.19 -7.20
N LEU A 815 38.84 37.72 -8.23
CA LEU A 815 39.28 36.59 -9.07
C LEU A 815 40.71 36.76 -9.59
N SER A 816 41.03 37.93 -10.15
CA SER A 816 42.34 38.22 -10.72
C SER A 816 43.48 38.09 -9.69
N GLU A 817 43.23 38.47 -8.44
CA GLU A 817 44.21 38.40 -7.36
C GLU A 817 44.41 36.95 -6.87
N GLN A 818 43.34 36.15 -6.78
CA GLN A 818 43.44 34.72 -6.47
C GLN A 818 44.33 33.99 -7.50
N LEU A 819 44.15 34.32 -8.78
CA LEU A 819 44.90 33.75 -9.89
C LEU A 819 46.38 34.18 -9.90
N LEU A 820 46.65 35.48 -9.75
CA LEU A 820 48.02 36.02 -9.72
C LEU A 820 48.84 35.48 -8.55
N ARG A 821 48.31 35.55 -7.33
CA ARG A 821 49.05 35.19 -6.12
C ARG A 821 49.46 33.72 -6.10
N THR A 822 48.61 32.83 -6.61
CA THR A 822 48.83 31.37 -6.51
C THR A 822 49.48 30.80 -7.77
N PHE A 823 49.05 31.25 -8.96
CA PHE A 823 49.40 30.62 -10.23
C PHE A 823 50.23 31.52 -11.16
N GLY A 824 50.44 32.79 -10.79
CA GLY A 824 51.22 33.77 -11.57
C GLY A 824 50.54 34.23 -12.85
N GLY A 825 49.22 34.08 -12.94
CA GLY A 825 48.42 34.34 -14.14
C GLY A 825 47.12 33.54 -14.14
N GLY A 826 46.33 33.64 -15.20
CA GLY A 826 45.04 32.96 -15.37
C GLY A 826 45.13 31.59 -16.05
N PHE A 827 43.98 31.11 -16.52
CA PHE A 827 43.86 29.80 -17.17
C PHE A 827 42.97 29.86 -18.41
N GLU A 828 43.29 29.01 -19.37
CA GLU A 828 42.45 28.72 -20.51
C GLU A 828 42.05 27.24 -20.45
N LEU A 829 40.75 26.96 -20.54
CA LEU A 829 40.18 25.61 -20.50
C LEU A 829 39.25 25.43 -21.70
N HIS A 830 39.56 24.45 -22.55
CA HIS A 830 38.76 24.07 -23.71
C HIS A 830 38.28 22.62 -23.56
N THR A 831 36.98 22.39 -23.70
CA THR A 831 36.37 21.06 -23.63
C THR A 831 35.64 20.70 -24.93
N TRP A 832 35.70 19.43 -25.34
CA TRP A 832 34.99 18.93 -26.54
C TRP A 832 34.28 17.61 -26.30
N SER A 833 33.19 17.40 -27.05
CA SER A 833 32.58 16.09 -27.26
C SER A 833 32.13 15.92 -28.70
N GLU A 834 32.57 14.84 -29.35
CA GLU A 834 32.13 14.43 -30.70
C GLU A 834 30.82 13.62 -30.66
N LEU A 835 30.23 13.43 -29.47
CA LEU A 835 28.97 12.71 -29.29
C LEU A 835 27.79 13.70 -29.18
N PRO A 836 26.61 13.35 -29.71
CA PRO A 836 25.40 14.15 -29.51
C PRO A 836 25.08 14.38 -28.04
N HIS A 837 24.55 15.57 -27.72
CA HIS A 837 24.02 15.84 -26.39
C HIS A 837 22.87 14.87 -26.05
N GLY A 838 22.89 14.29 -24.85
CA GLY A 838 21.92 13.26 -24.47
C GLY A 838 22.16 11.89 -25.13
N SER A 839 23.40 11.58 -25.53
CA SER A 839 23.82 10.27 -26.08
C SER A 839 23.54 9.09 -25.14
N GLY A 840 23.50 9.34 -23.82
CA GLY A 840 23.41 8.28 -22.81
C GLY A 840 24.75 7.61 -22.49
N LEU A 841 25.85 8.04 -23.10
CA LEU A 841 27.20 7.44 -22.97
C LEU A 841 28.09 8.12 -21.92
N GLY A 842 27.48 8.78 -20.93
CA GLY A 842 28.19 9.40 -19.80
C GLY A 842 28.97 10.68 -20.12
N THR A 843 28.67 11.32 -21.25
CA THR A 843 29.46 12.44 -21.80
C THR A 843 29.76 13.54 -20.79
N SER A 844 28.76 14.02 -20.03
CA SER A 844 28.94 15.13 -19.11
C SER A 844 29.90 14.82 -17.95
N SER A 845 29.74 13.67 -17.30
CA SER A 845 30.58 13.27 -16.16
C SER A 845 32.01 12.94 -16.59
N ILE A 846 32.17 12.30 -17.75
CA ILE A 846 33.48 12.02 -18.33
C ILE A 846 34.20 13.32 -18.72
N LEU A 847 33.46 14.29 -19.27
CA LEU A 847 33.98 15.62 -19.60
C LEU A 847 34.43 16.38 -18.34
N ALA A 848 33.67 16.30 -17.25
CA ALA A 848 34.07 16.85 -15.96
C ALA A 848 35.38 16.22 -15.45
N GLY A 849 35.52 14.90 -15.58
CA GLY A 849 36.76 14.19 -15.23
C GLY A 849 37.94 14.64 -16.08
N ALA A 850 37.77 14.78 -17.40
CA ALA A 850 38.80 15.28 -18.31
C ALA A 850 39.22 16.72 -17.97
N ALA A 851 38.25 17.60 -17.71
CA ALA A 851 38.49 18.99 -17.35
C ALA A 851 39.25 19.10 -16.02
N LEU A 852 38.82 18.38 -14.98
CA LEU A 852 39.51 18.33 -13.70
C LEU A 852 40.94 17.81 -13.85
N ALA A 853 41.14 16.73 -14.61
CA ALA A 853 42.46 16.17 -14.84
C ALA A 853 43.41 17.17 -15.53
N ALA A 854 42.94 17.84 -16.59
CA ALA A 854 43.70 18.84 -17.31
C ALA A 854 44.02 20.07 -16.44
N LEU A 855 43.03 20.58 -15.69
CA LEU A 855 43.19 21.72 -14.79
C LEU A 855 44.18 21.43 -13.65
N GLN A 856 44.05 20.28 -13.00
CA GLN A 856 44.94 19.91 -11.89
C GLN A 856 46.39 19.84 -12.37
N ARG A 857 46.65 19.18 -13.51
CA ARG A 857 48.00 19.12 -14.07
C ARG A 857 48.53 20.48 -14.49
N ALA A 858 47.71 21.34 -15.10
CA ALA A 858 48.07 22.71 -15.46
C ALA A 858 48.39 23.57 -14.23
N ALA A 859 47.72 23.31 -13.10
CA ALA A 859 47.98 23.92 -11.81
C ALA A 859 49.23 23.37 -11.08
N GLY A 860 49.90 22.34 -11.62
CA GLY A 860 51.05 21.68 -10.99
C GLY A 860 50.68 20.63 -9.94
N ARG A 861 49.55 19.95 -10.14
CA ARG A 861 49.10 18.86 -9.28
C ARG A 861 48.85 17.61 -10.11
N ALA A 862 49.34 16.47 -9.65
CA ALA A 862 48.97 15.16 -10.17
C ALA A 862 47.78 14.63 -9.37
N VAL A 863 46.85 13.97 -10.04
CA VAL A 863 45.65 13.39 -9.44
C VAL A 863 45.43 12.00 -10.03
N GLY A 864 45.23 11.01 -9.16
CA GLY A 864 44.93 9.65 -9.59
C GLY A 864 43.50 9.51 -10.11
N THR A 865 43.25 8.51 -10.96
CA THR A 865 41.94 8.30 -11.57
C THR A 865 40.85 7.99 -10.53
N GLU A 866 41.15 7.23 -9.49
CA GLU A 866 40.20 7.01 -8.39
C GLU A 866 39.83 8.31 -7.66
N ALA A 867 40.80 9.18 -7.41
CA ALA A 867 40.54 10.49 -6.82
C ALA A 867 39.70 11.37 -7.75
N LEU A 868 39.90 11.28 -9.07
CA LEU A 868 39.08 11.97 -10.07
C LEU A 868 37.62 11.50 -10.06
N ILE A 869 37.36 10.20 -9.92
CA ILE A 869 35.98 9.66 -9.82
C ILE A 869 35.23 10.35 -8.68
N HIS A 870 35.84 10.41 -7.50
CA HIS A 870 35.26 11.08 -6.33
C HIS A 870 35.17 12.61 -6.48
N ALA A 871 36.14 13.23 -7.17
CA ALA A 871 36.12 14.66 -7.44
C ALA A 871 34.99 15.05 -8.40
N VAL A 872 34.69 14.22 -9.40
CA VAL A 872 33.55 14.44 -10.31
C VAL A 872 32.23 14.24 -9.58
N LEU A 873 32.10 13.21 -8.72
CA LEU A 873 30.90 13.06 -7.88
C LEU A 873 30.62 14.32 -7.07
N HIS A 874 31.66 14.90 -6.46
CA HIS A 874 31.55 16.17 -5.75
C HIS A 874 31.17 17.33 -6.69
N LEU A 875 31.76 17.41 -7.87
CA LEU A 875 31.49 18.46 -8.86
C LEU A 875 30.02 18.43 -9.34
N GLU A 876 29.46 17.26 -9.65
CA GLU A 876 28.07 17.13 -10.10
C GLU A 876 27.06 17.54 -9.02
N GLN A 877 27.41 17.30 -7.76
CA GLN A 877 26.67 17.80 -6.60
C GLN A 877 26.72 19.33 -6.50
N VAL A 878 27.87 19.93 -6.77
CA VAL A 878 28.04 21.40 -6.84
C VAL A 878 27.24 22.00 -7.99
N LEU A 879 27.15 21.30 -9.13
CA LEU A 879 26.34 21.68 -10.29
C LEU A 879 24.83 21.50 -10.11
N THR A 880 24.37 20.81 -9.06
CA THR A 880 22.96 20.43 -8.85
C THR A 880 22.36 19.51 -9.92
N THR A 881 23.20 18.92 -10.78
CA THR A 881 22.76 17.92 -11.77
C THR A 881 22.49 16.57 -11.14
N GLY A 882 23.21 16.24 -10.06
CA GLY A 882 23.20 14.92 -9.45
C GLY A 882 23.69 13.84 -10.42
N GLY A 883 23.43 12.58 -10.09
CA GLY A 883 23.85 11.43 -10.90
C GLY A 883 24.50 10.34 -10.04
N GLY A 884 24.69 9.17 -10.65
CA GLY A 884 25.45 8.08 -10.06
C GLY A 884 26.93 8.13 -10.43
N TRP A 885 27.71 7.18 -9.93
CA TRP A 885 29.15 7.12 -10.17
C TRP A 885 29.60 6.31 -11.39
N GLN A 886 28.66 5.65 -12.09
CA GLN A 886 29.00 4.75 -13.20
C GLN A 886 29.70 5.46 -14.37
N ASP A 887 29.34 6.71 -14.66
CA ASP A 887 29.84 7.42 -15.84
C ASP A 887 31.34 7.70 -15.72
N GLN A 888 31.78 8.08 -14.53
CA GLN A 888 33.19 8.41 -14.30
C GLN A 888 34.03 7.15 -14.20
N VAL A 889 33.54 6.11 -13.52
CA VAL A 889 34.19 4.78 -13.53
C VAL A 889 34.31 4.28 -14.98
N GLY A 890 33.21 4.35 -15.73
CA GLY A 890 33.10 3.83 -17.09
C GLY A 890 34.06 4.48 -18.09
N GLY A 891 34.19 5.81 -18.06
CA GLY A 891 34.98 6.56 -19.04
C GLY A 891 36.39 6.97 -18.60
N LEU A 892 36.70 7.00 -17.30
CA LEU A 892 38.04 7.35 -16.82
C LEU A 892 38.94 6.13 -16.62
N MET A 893 38.38 5.00 -16.17
CA MET A 893 39.14 3.77 -15.95
C MET A 893 39.24 2.95 -17.26
N PRO A 894 40.36 2.24 -17.50
CA PRO A 894 40.54 1.44 -18.70
C PRO A 894 39.63 0.21 -18.74
N GLY A 895 39.44 -0.34 -19.94
CA GLY A 895 39.00 -1.70 -20.18
C GLY A 895 37.61 -2.05 -19.64
N ILE A 896 37.47 -3.32 -19.28
CA ILE A 896 36.28 -3.95 -18.70
C ILE A 896 36.46 -3.94 -17.18
N LYS A 897 35.54 -3.32 -16.44
CA LYS A 897 35.66 -3.18 -14.99
C LYS A 897 34.33 -3.28 -14.29
N VAL A 898 34.41 -3.55 -12.98
CA VAL A 898 33.30 -3.43 -12.05
C VAL A 898 33.64 -2.34 -11.03
N GLY A 899 32.80 -1.31 -10.97
CA GLY A 899 32.81 -0.36 -9.86
C GLY A 899 31.90 -0.87 -8.75
N ARG A 900 32.28 -0.66 -7.48
CA ARG A 900 31.50 -1.04 -6.29
C ARG A 900 31.50 0.06 -5.24
N SER A 901 30.41 0.14 -4.49
CA SER A 901 30.28 0.95 -3.28
C SER A 901 29.63 0.13 -2.18
N ARG A 902 30.02 0.39 -0.93
CA ARG A 902 29.42 -0.25 0.24
C ARG A 902 28.22 0.58 0.73
N ALA A 903 27.31 -0.08 1.44
CA ALA A 903 26.16 0.53 2.11
C ALA A 903 26.57 1.39 3.32
N GLN A 904 27.40 2.42 3.10
CA GLN A 904 27.88 3.31 4.14
C GLN A 904 28.34 4.66 3.59
N LEU A 905 28.36 5.66 4.48
CA LEU A 905 29.07 6.92 4.27
C LEU A 905 30.40 6.91 5.05
N PRO A 906 31.45 7.61 4.59
CA PRO A 906 31.54 8.38 3.35
C PRO A 906 31.46 7.49 2.09
N LEU A 907 30.80 7.98 1.04
CA LEU A 907 30.61 7.23 -0.21
C LEU A 907 31.97 7.03 -0.90
N LYS A 908 32.44 5.79 -0.91
CA LYS A 908 33.68 5.36 -1.57
C LYS A 908 33.34 4.42 -2.73
N VAL A 909 33.94 4.67 -3.88
CA VAL A 909 33.88 3.81 -5.06
C VAL A 909 35.21 3.07 -5.19
N GLU A 910 35.13 1.74 -5.29
CA GLU A 910 36.26 0.84 -5.50
C GLU A 910 36.11 0.21 -6.89
N VAL A 911 37.19 0.14 -7.66
CA VAL A 911 37.15 -0.35 -9.05
C VAL A 911 38.02 -1.60 -9.17
N GLU A 912 37.45 -2.67 -9.73
CA GLU A 912 38.13 -3.91 -10.08
C GLU A 912 38.17 -4.05 -11.60
N GLU A 913 39.37 -4.20 -12.17
CA GLU A 913 39.52 -4.60 -13.57
C GLU A 913 39.20 -6.09 -13.73
N ILE A 914 38.40 -6.45 -14.74
CA ILE A 914 38.00 -7.83 -14.99
C ILE A 914 38.95 -8.47 -16.00
N THR A 915 39.73 -9.44 -15.51
CA THR A 915 40.56 -10.29 -16.37
C THR A 915 39.68 -11.17 -17.24
N VAL A 916 39.88 -11.10 -18.56
CA VAL A 916 39.16 -11.90 -19.56
C VAL A 916 40.11 -12.85 -20.32
N PRO A 917 39.60 -13.92 -20.94
CA PRO A 917 40.43 -14.83 -21.73
C PRO A 917 41.14 -14.13 -22.90
N GLU A 918 42.29 -14.68 -23.30
CA GLU A 918 43.07 -14.17 -24.44
C GLU A 918 42.21 -14.11 -25.72
N GLY A 919 42.31 -13.00 -26.45
CA GLY A 919 41.51 -12.75 -27.66
C GLY A 919 40.04 -12.38 -27.41
N PHE A 920 39.53 -12.46 -26.17
CA PHE A 920 38.11 -12.17 -25.90
C PHE A 920 37.76 -10.70 -26.10
N VAL A 921 38.67 -9.76 -25.81
CA VAL A 921 38.47 -8.33 -26.09
C VAL A 921 38.23 -8.10 -27.59
N GLN A 922 39.01 -8.76 -28.45
CA GLN A 922 38.82 -8.68 -29.90
C GLN A 922 37.48 -9.27 -30.32
N LYS A 923 37.08 -10.39 -29.72
CA LYS A 923 35.76 -10.99 -29.94
C LYS A 923 34.63 -10.04 -29.53
N VAL A 924 34.77 -9.28 -28.44
CA VAL A 924 33.79 -8.24 -28.07
C VAL A 924 33.79 -7.12 -29.11
N ASN A 925 34.95 -6.64 -29.56
CA ASN A 925 35.04 -5.60 -30.60
C ASN A 925 34.37 -6.01 -31.92
N ASP A 926 34.50 -7.29 -32.31
CA ASP A 926 33.88 -7.81 -33.52
C ASP A 926 32.34 -7.93 -33.39
N HIS A 927 31.77 -7.93 -32.18
CA HIS A 927 30.33 -8.17 -31.96
C HIS A 927 29.57 -7.00 -31.32
N LEU A 928 30.25 -6.01 -30.73
CA LEU A 928 29.62 -4.88 -30.05
C LEU A 928 29.42 -3.71 -31.03
N LEU A 929 28.19 -3.23 -31.14
CA LEU A 929 27.84 -2.08 -31.98
C LEU A 929 27.00 -1.07 -31.20
N LEU A 930 27.06 0.19 -31.64
CA LEU A 930 26.20 1.28 -31.18
C LEU A 930 25.22 1.67 -32.29
N VAL A 931 23.95 1.84 -31.95
CA VAL A 931 22.90 2.34 -32.85
C VAL A 931 22.34 3.62 -32.25
N TYR A 932 22.55 4.76 -32.92
CA TYR A 932 21.92 6.01 -32.52
C TYR A 932 20.44 5.98 -32.93
N THR A 933 19.54 6.24 -31.99
CA THR A 933 18.09 6.10 -32.24
C THR A 933 17.45 7.32 -32.91
N GLY A 934 18.23 8.38 -33.21
CA GLY A 934 17.71 9.63 -33.77
C GLY A 934 16.83 10.45 -32.81
N LYS A 935 16.73 10.04 -31.53
CA LYS A 935 15.92 10.70 -30.49
C LYS A 935 16.83 11.09 -29.35
N THR A 936 16.85 12.36 -28.97
CA THR A 936 17.50 12.82 -27.74
C THR A 936 16.46 13.00 -26.64
N ARG A 937 16.81 12.69 -25.38
CA ARG A 937 15.96 12.95 -24.22
C ARG A 937 16.79 13.39 -23.02
N LEU A 938 16.19 14.23 -22.18
CA LEU A 938 16.75 14.61 -20.89
C LEU A 938 16.55 13.48 -19.85
N ALA A 939 17.64 12.96 -19.28
CA ALA A 939 17.62 11.90 -18.27
C ALA A 939 17.00 12.32 -16.92
N ARG A 940 16.91 13.62 -16.63
CA ARG A 940 16.54 14.19 -15.33
C ARG A 940 15.17 13.72 -14.81
N ASN A 941 14.18 13.54 -15.69
CA ASN A 941 12.83 13.15 -15.27
C ASN A 941 12.79 11.69 -14.78
N LEU A 942 13.52 10.79 -15.43
CA LEU A 942 13.56 9.37 -15.05
C LEU A 942 14.23 9.18 -13.69
N LEU A 943 15.30 9.94 -13.40
CA LEU A 943 15.97 9.92 -12.10
C LEU A 943 15.01 10.28 -10.95
N GLN A 944 14.17 11.31 -11.13
CA GLN A 944 13.21 11.70 -10.09
C GLN A 944 12.22 10.58 -9.77
N ASP A 945 11.74 9.85 -10.78
CA ASP A 945 10.79 8.76 -10.59
C ASP A 945 11.45 7.54 -9.90
N VAL A 946 12.70 7.23 -10.26
CA VAL A 946 13.52 6.20 -9.59
C VAL A 946 13.68 6.54 -8.10
N LEU A 947 14.09 7.77 -7.80
CA LEU A 947 14.33 8.20 -6.42
C LEU A 947 13.04 8.25 -5.60
N ARG A 948 11.92 8.71 -6.19
CA ARG A 948 10.60 8.68 -5.55
C ARG A 948 10.20 7.26 -5.19
N SER A 949 10.36 6.32 -6.13
CA SER A 949 10.01 4.92 -5.91
C SER A 949 10.92 4.24 -4.88
N TRP A 950 12.20 4.60 -4.85
CA TRP A 950 13.16 4.14 -3.85
C TRP A 950 12.80 4.65 -2.45
N TYR A 951 12.54 5.95 -2.28
CA TYR A 951 12.16 6.51 -0.98
C TYR A 951 10.81 5.98 -0.47
N ALA A 952 9.87 5.76 -1.38
CA ALA A 952 8.62 5.08 -1.08
C ALA A 952 8.79 3.59 -0.74
N ARG A 953 10.01 3.02 -0.89
CA ARG A 953 10.33 1.60 -0.72
C ARG A 953 9.33 0.67 -1.41
N LEU A 954 8.99 0.98 -2.67
CA LEU A 954 8.11 0.11 -3.45
C LEU A 954 8.74 -1.28 -3.53
N PRO A 955 8.04 -2.37 -3.16
CA PRO A 955 8.65 -3.70 -3.05
C PRO A 955 9.37 -4.16 -4.32
N ALA A 956 8.76 -3.90 -5.48
CA ALA A 956 9.35 -4.22 -6.78
C ALA A 956 10.68 -3.48 -7.03
N VAL A 957 10.80 -2.23 -6.61
CA VAL A 957 12.00 -1.41 -6.80
C VAL A 957 13.11 -1.82 -5.83
N VAL A 958 12.78 -2.05 -4.56
CA VAL A 958 13.76 -2.54 -3.57
C VAL A 958 14.33 -3.89 -4.00
N GLN A 959 13.46 -4.85 -4.33
CA GLN A 959 13.89 -6.16 -4.79
C GLN A 959 14.74 -6.07 -6.06
N ASN A 960 14.35 -5.21 -7.00
CA ASN A 960 15.10 -5.01 -8.23
C ASN A 960 16.47 -4.36 -8.00
N ALA A 961 16.60 -3.44 -7.03
CA ALA A 961 17.89 -2.85 -6.66
C ALA A 961 18.88 -3.92 -6.13
N HIS A 962 18.42 -4.84 -5.27
CA HIS A 962 19.24 -5.99 -4.86
C HIS A 962 19.62 -6.89 -6.04
N ASN A 963 18.67 -7.12 -6.96
CA ASN A 963 18.90 -7.95 -8.13
C ASN A 963 19.90 -7.33 -9.11
N LEU A 964 19.92 -5.99 -9.27
CA LEU A 964 20.91 -5.26 -10.07
C LEU A 964 22.34 -5.52 -9.55
N VAL A 965 22.54 -5.39 -8.23
CA VAL A 965 23.85 -5.65 -7.60
C VAL A 965 24.25 -7.11 -7.77
N ARG A 966 23.36 -8.06 -7.48
CA ARG A 966 23.65 -9.50 -7.63
C ARG A 966 23.95 -9.89 -9.08
N GLN A 967 23.19 -9.37 -10.03
CA GLN A 967 23.37 -9.65 -11.45
C GLN A 967 24.69 -9.08 -11.98
N THR A 968 25.17 -7.98 -11.41
CA THR A 968 26.48 -7.43 -11.78
C THR A 968 27.61 -8.43 -11.55
N GLU A 969 27.59 -9.16 -10.44
CA GLU A 969 28.59 -10.20 -10.16
C GLU A 969 28.46 -11.40 -11.12
N GLN A 970 27.23 -11.78 -11.48
CA GLN A 970 27.00 -12.83 -12.48
C GLN A 970 27.50 -12.41 -13.87
N CYS A 971 27.32 -11.14 -14.22
CA CYS A 971 27.83 -10.57 -15.46
C CYS A 971 29.36 -10.52 -15.47
N ALA A 972 29.99 -10.18 -14.34
CA ALA A 972 31.44 -10.21 -14.18
C ALA A 972 32.00 -11.61 -14.43
N GLU A 973 31.34 -12.64 -13.91
CA GLU A 973 31.71 -14.03 -14.14
C GLU A 973 31.54 -14.45 -15.62
N ALA A 974 30.48 -14.00 -16.30
CA ALA A 974 30.32 -14.23 -17.73
C ALA A 974 31.44 -13.59 -18.59
N PHE A 975 31.97 -12.44 -18.17
CA PHE A 975 33.17 -11.84 -18.79
C PHE A 975 34.42 -12.70 -18.53
N ARG A 976 34.65 -13.16 -17.30
CA ARG A 976 35.78 -14.04 -16.97
C ARG A 976 35.75 -15.35 -17.76
N GLN A 977 34.56 -15.86 -18.09
CA GLN A 977 34.37 -17.07 -18.90
C GLN A 977 34.49 -16.83 -20.42
N GLY A 978 34.46 -15.58 -20.90
CA GLY A 978 34.55 -15.26 -22.33
C GLY A 978 33.33 -15.72 -23.17
N SER A 979 32.12 -15.70 -22.59
CA SER A 979 30.90 -16.22 -23.22
C SER A 979 29.95 -15.13 -23.72
N LEU A 980 29.93 -14.87 -25.03
CA LEU A 980 29.00 -13.89 -25.64
C LEU A 980 27.52 -14.20 -25.38
N PRO A 981 27.04 -15.46 -25.46
CA PRO A 981 25.64 -15.76 -25.16
C PRO A 981 25.25 -15.42 -23.71
N LEU A 982 26.12 -15.73 -22.74
CA LEU A 982 25.87 -15.39 -21.33
C LEU A 982 25.87 -13.88 -21.12
N LEU A 983 26.78 -13.14 -21.77
CA LEU A 983 26.77 -11.68 -21.74
C LEU A 983 25.49 -11.08 -22.33
N GLY A 984 24.98 -11.63 -23.43
CA GLY A 984 23.70 -11.21 -24.01
C GLY A 984 22.51 -11.47 -23.10
N GLN A 985 22.49 -12.61 -22.38
CA GLN A 985 21.47 -12.89 -21.36
C GLN A 985 21.54 -11.91 -20.19
N CYS A 986 22.76 -11.58 -19.71
CA CYS A 986 22.96 -10.56 -18.69
C CYS A 986 22.45 -9.20 -19.15
N LEU A 987 22.79 -8.80 -20.38
CA LEU A 987 22.37 -7.51 -20.96
C LEU A 987 20.85 -7.42 -21.14
N THR A 988 20.22 -8.50 -21.60
CA THR A 988 18.77 -8.59 -21.74
C THR A 988 18.07 -8.46 -20.39
N SER A 989 18.55 -9.20 -19.39
CA SER A 989 18.02 -9.12 -18.04
C SER A 989 18.21 -7.73 -17.43
N TYR A 990 19.38 -7.12 -17.63
CA TYR A 990 19.67 -5.76 -17.19
C TYR A 990 18.72 -4.75 -17.83
N TRP A 991 18.38 -4.90 -19.12
CA TRP A 991 17.39 -4.04 -19.77
C TRP A 991 16.02 -4.14 -19.12
N GLU A 992 15.55 -5.35 -18.80
CA GLU A 992 14.30 -5.55 -18.06
C GLU A 992 14.37 -4.90 -16.67
N GLN A 993 15.49 -5.05 -15.95
CA GLN A 993 15.70 -4.40 -14.66
C GLN A 993 15.69 -2.86 -14.76
N LYS A 994 16.27 -2.27 -15.82
CA LYS A 994 16.22 -0.82 -16.05
C LYS A 994 14.80 -0.32 -16.28
N LYS A 995 13.99 -1.07 -17.04
CA LYS A 995 12.57 -0.74 -17.25
C LYS A 995 11.77 -0.77 -15.96
N LEU A 996 12.09 -1.71 -15.06
CA LEU A 996 11.49 -1.76 -13.72
C LEU A 996 11.89 -0.58 -12.84
N MET A 997 13.15 -0.13 -12.90
CA MET A 997 13.61 1.05 -12.15
C MET A 997 12.98 2.34 -12.68
N ALA A 998 12.95 2.51 -14.00
CA ALA A 998 12.55 3.75 -14.66
C ALA A 998 11.44 3.50 -15.71
N PRO A 999 10.18 3.38 -15.28
CA PRO A 999 9.04 3.28 -16.19
C PRO A 999 9.04 4.45 -17.17
N GLY A 1000 9.19 4.18 -18.47
CA GLY A 1000 9.31 5.20 -19.51
C GLY A 1000 10.70 5.37 -20.13
N CYS A 1001 11.66 4.51 -19.77
CA CYS A 1001 12.97 4.43 -20.44
C CYS A 1001 12.90 3.78 -21.84
N GLU A 1002 11.78 3.17 -22.24
CA GLU A 1002 11.57 2.53 -23.55
C GLU A 1002 10.37 3.16 -24.28
N PRO A 1003 10.56 4.29 -25.00
CA PRO A 1003 9.50 4.86 -25.83
C PRO A 1003 9.12 3.90 -26.97
N LEU A 1004 7.89 4.01 -27.47
CA LEU A 1004 7.35 3.11 -28.51
C LEU A 1004 8.27 3.00 -29.76
N ALA A 1005 8.88 4.10 -30.20
CA ALA A 1005 9.80 4.09 -31.34
C ALA A 1005 11.07 3.27 -31.05
N VAL A 1006 11.61 3.36 -29.84
CA VAL A 1006 12.76 2.56 -29.41
C VAL A 1006 12.37 1.10 -29.25
N ARG A 1007 11.18 0.82 -28.70
CA ARG A 1007 10.65 -0.54 -28.58
C ARG A 1007 10.63 -1.24 -29.94
N ARG A 1008 10.06 -0.58 -30.96
CA ARG A 1008 10.02 -1.10 -32.34
C ARG A 1008 11.41 -1.35 -32.91
N LEU A 1009 12.34 -0.41 -32.71
CA LEU A 1009 13.74 -0.56 -33.13
C LEU A 1009 14.37 -1.81 -32.50
N MET A 1010 14.20 -1.99 -31.19
CA MET A 1010 14.73 -3.13 -30.46
C MET A 1010 14.10 -4.43 -30.93
N ASP A 1011 12.78 -4.50 -31.09
CA ASP A 1011 12.06 -5.70 -31.54
C ASP A 1011 12.55 -6.20 -32.92
N VAL A 1012 12.89 -5.28 -33.84
CA VAL A 1012 13.47 -5.60 -35.15
C VAL A 1012 14.88 -6.20 -35.04
N LEU A 1013 15.66 -5.76 -34.05
CA LEU A 1013 17.04 -6.20 -33.85
C LEU A 1013 17.15 -7.51 -33.06
N VAL A 1014 16.13 -7.89 -32.28
CA VAL A 1014 16.10 -9.11 -31.44
C VAL A 1014 16.62 -10.37 -32.16
N PRO A 1015 16.25 -10.69 -33.41
CA PRO A 1015 16.73 -11.89 -34.08
C PRO A 1015 18.25 -11.92 -34.31
N HIS A 1016 18.90 -10.75 -34.41
CA HIS A 1016 20.30 -10.60 -34.80
C HIS A 1016 21.28 -10.48 -33.62
N VAL A 1017 20.76 -10.34 -32.40
CA VAL A 1017 21.57 -10.02 -31.21
C VAL A 1017 21.45 -11.08 -30.12
N HIS A 1018 22.52 -11.27 -29.35
CA HIS A 1018 22.48 -12.01 -28.09
C HIS A 1018 21.79 -11.19 -26.98
N GLY A 1019 21.89 -9.86 -27.04
CA GLY A 1019 21.26 -8.94 -26.10
C GLY A 1019 21.47 -7.49 -26.53
N GLN A 1020 20.66 -6.58 -26.00
CA GLN A 1020 20.67 -5.16 -26.34
C GLN A 1020 20.09 -4.32 -25.19
N SER A 1021 20.54 -3.07 -25.06
CA SER A 1021 20.08 -2.13 -24.02
C SER A 1021 20.34 -0.69 -24.43
N LEU A 1022 19.52 0.25 -23.95
CA LEU A 1022 19.81 1.68 -24.11
C LEU A 1022 20.88 2.14 -23.11
N ALA A 1023 21.77 3.00 -23.59
CA ALA A 1023 22.79 3.63 -22.77
C ALA A 1023 22.18 4.64 -21.77
N GLY A 1024 22.79 4.75 -20.58
CA GLY A 1024 22.40 5.74 -19.57
C GLY A 1024 20.97 5.51 -19.02
N ALA A 1025 20.22 6.56 -18.72
CA ALA A 1025 18.88 6.42 -18.15
C ALA A 1025 17.82 5.85 -19.13
N GLY A 1026 18.10 5.85 -20.44
CA GLY A 1026 17.18 5.46 -21.50
C GLY A 1026 16.28 6.61 -22.00
N GLY A 1027 15.25 6.28 -22.77
CA GLY A 1027 14.32 7.24 -23.37
C GLY A 1027 14.74 7.81 -24.73
N GLY A 1028 15.93 7.45 -25.22
CA GLY A 1028 16.56 7.91 -26.46
C GLY A 1028 18.09 7.72 -26.39
N GLY A 1029 18.83 8.33 -27.30
CA GLY A 1029 20.29 8.30 -27.35
C GLY A 1029 20.82 7.11 -28.14
N PHE A 1030 21.83 6.43 -27.60
CA PHE A 1030 22.38 5.22 -28.19
C PHE A 1030 21.80 3.96 -27.58
N LEU A 1031 21.44 3.01 -28.44
CA LEU A 1031 21.30 1.60 -28.14
C LEU A 1031 22.66 0.93 -28.36
N TYR A 1032 23.10 0.07 -27.46
CA TYR A 1032 24.24 -0.83 -27.72
C TYR A 1032 23.76 -2.26 -27.72
N LEU A 1033 24.33 -3.05 -28.61
CA LEU A 1033 23.90 -4.40 -28.88
C LEU A 1033 25.09 -5.33 -29.10
N LEU A 1034 24.91 -6.59 -28.73
CA LEU A 1034 25.87 -7.65 -28.91
C LEU A 1034 25.36 -8.59 -30.00
N THR A 1035 25.96 -8.56 -31.20
CA THR A 1035 25.50 -9.34 -32.35
C THR A 1035 25.80 -10.82 -32.20
N LYS A 1036 24.99 -11.69 -32.83
CA LYS A 1036 25.22 -13.13 -32.86
C LYS A 1036 26.41 -13.51 -33.74
N GLU A 1037 26.51 -12.86 -34.90
CA GLU A 1037 27.63 -13.03 -35.83
C GLU A 1037 28.58 -11.83 -35.72
N PRO A 1038 29.88 -12.00 -36.01
CA PRO A 1038 30.85 -10.91 -36.00
C PRO A 1038 30.62 -9.94 -37.18
N ARG A 1039 31.00 -8.67 -36.98
CA ARG A 1039 31.11 -7.61 -38.00
C ARG A 1039 29.82 -7.38 -38.79
N GLN A 1040 28.68 -7.28 -38.09
CA GLN A 1040 27.36 -7.13 -38.71
C GLN A 1040 26.90 -5.68 -38.95
N LYS A 1041 27.81 -4.70 -38.99
CA LYS A 1041 27.42 -3.29 -39.14
C LYS A 1041 26.54 -3.07 -40.38
N GLU A 1042 27.03 -3.44 -41.55
CA GLU A 1042 26.33 -3.22 -42.83
C GLU A 1042 25.04 -4.03 -42.92
N ALA A 1043 25.03 -5.24 -42.34
CA ALA A 1043 23.85 -6.09 -42.29
C ALA A 1043 22.73 -5.45 -41.45
N LEU A 1044 23.06 -4.90 -40.28
CA LEU A 1044 22.08 -4.21 -39.44
C LEU A 1044 21.63 -2.89 -40.07
N GLU A 1045 22.51 -2.12 -40.70
CA GLU A 1045 22.13 -0.93 -41.46
C GLU A 1045 21.08 -1.26 -42.54
N ALA A 1046 21.27 -2.37 -43.26
CA ALA A 1046 20.31 -2.83 -44.26
C ALA A 1046 18.97 -3.29 -43.66
N VAL A 1047 18.97 -3.92 -42.47
CA VAL A 1047 17.73 -4.29 -41.75
C VAL A 1047 16.98 -3.05 -41.30
N LEU A 1048 17.68 -2.08 -40.72
CA LEU A 1048 17.10 -0.84 -40.22
C LEU A 1048 16.54 0.03 -41.36
N ALA A 1049 17.23 0.11 -42.49
CA ALA A 1049 16.78 0.87 -43.67
C ALA A 1049 15.49 0.31 -44.30
N LYS A 1050 15.21 -0.99 -44.16
CA LYS A 1050 14.01 -1.65 -44.70
C LYS A 1050 12.78 -1.54 -43.79
N THR A 1051 12.94 -1.03 -42.58
CA THR A 1051 11.87 -0.99 -41.59
C THR A 1051 11.16 0.36 -41.64
N GLU A 1052 9.89 0.38 -42.07
CA GLU A 1052 9.09 1.60 -42.10
C GLU A 1052 8.83 2.17 -40.69
N GLY A 1053 8.90 3.50 -40.56
CA GLY A 1053 8.57 4.21 -39.31
C GLY A 1053 9.71 4.32 -38.28
N LEU A 1054 10.92 3.86 -38.60
CA LEU A 1054 12.14 4.21 -37.87
C LEU A 1054 12.69 5.54 -38.40
N GLY A 1055 13.08 6.46 -37.50
CA GLY A 1055 13.68 7.76 -37.89
C GLY A 1055 15.11 7.60 -38.44
N ASN A 1056 15.85 8.71 -38.58
CA ASN A 1056 17.26 8.68 -38.99
C ASN A 1056 18.14 8.01 -37.91
N CYS A 1057 18.29 6.69 -37.99
CA CYS A 1057 19.20 5.91 -37.16
C CYS A 1057 20.57 5.77 -37.85
N SER A 1058 21.64 5.64 -37.07
CA SER A 1058 23.00 5.37 -37.57
C SER A 1058 23.70 4.29 -36.74
N VAL A 1059 24.52 3.46 -37.40
CA VAL A 1059 25.27 2.37 -36.75
C VAL A 1059 26.75 2.74 -36.67
N HIS A 1060 27.34 2.57 -35.50
CA HIS A 1060 28.70 2.98 -35.17
C HIS A 1060 29.51 1.80 -34.65
N LEU A 1061 30.81 1.80 -34.99
CA LEU A 1061 31.75 0.78 -34.51
C LEU A 1061 32.19 1.11 -33.09
N VAL A 1062 32.37 0.06 -32.29
CA VAL A 1062 32.72 0.17 -30.86
C VAL A 1062 33.92 -0.71 -30.59
N GLU A 1063 34.95 -0.14 -29.99
CA GLU A 1063 36.14 -0.89 -29.59
C GLU A 1063 36.43 -0.64 -28.11
N VAL A 1064 36.75 -1.70 -27.36
CA VAL A 1064 37.19 -1.57 -25.96
C VAL A 1064 38.46 -0.73 -25.90
N ASP A 1065 38.45 0.30 -25.07
CA ASP A 1065 39.60 1.14 -24.80
C ASP A 1065 40.36 0.60 -23.58
N THR A 1066 41.60 0.18 -23.76
CA THR A 1066 42.43 -0.43 -22.70
C THR A 1066 43.28 0.58 -21.91
N GLN A 1067 43.17 1.89 -22.17
CA GLN A 1067 43.97 2.90 -21.46
C GLN A 1067 43.14 3.85 -20.59
N GLY A 1068 41.85 4.04 -20.90
CA GLY A 1068 40.99 4.98 -20.17
C GLY A 1068 41.40 6.42 -20.41
N LEU A 1069 41.33 7.24 -19.36
CA LEU A 1069 41.80 8.63 -19.37
C LEU A 1069 43.30 8.67 -19.69
N SER A 1070 43.67 9.40 -20.74
CA SER A 1070 45.07 9.71 -21.04
C SER A 1070 45.36 11.19 -20.91
N LEU A 1071 46.49 11.53 -20.29
CA LEU A 1071 46.93 12.90 -20.08
C LEU A 1071 48.28 13.15 -20.77
N LYS A 1072 48.39 14.22 -21.57
CA LYS A 1072 49.59 14.55 -22.34
C LYS A 1072 49.96 16.02 -22.18
N LEU A 1073 51.25 16.31 -22.07
CA LEU A 1073 51.80 17.65 -22.20
C LEU A 1073 52.22 17.87 -23.64
N LEU A 1074 51.66 18.86 -24.31
CA LEU A 1074 52.15 19.27 -25.62
C LEU A 1074 53.42 20.11 -25.44
N GLY A 1075 54.38 19.96 -26.34
CA GLY A 1075 55.56 20.83 -26.39
C GLY A 1075 55.12 22.28 -26.65
N SER A 1076 55.90 23.26 -26.20
CA SER A 1076 55.64 24.66 -26.57
C SER A 1076 55.64 24.75 -28.09
N GLU A 1077 54.53 25.19 -28.69
CA GLU A 1077 54.58 25.67 -30.07
C GLU A 1077 55.63 26.77 -30.09
N ALA A 1078 56.74 26.51 -30.79
CA ALA A 1078 57.76 27.51 -31.02
C ALA A 1078 57.07 28.66 -31.75
N SER A 1079 57.00 29.81 -31.09
CA SER A 1079 56.60 31.08 -31.68
C SER A 1079 57.43 31.31 -32.94
N THR A 1080 56.81 31.15 -34.12
CA THR A 1080 57.25 31.83 -35.35
C THR A 1080 56.89 33.30 -35.28
#